data_AF-A0A6G0F4Y7-F1
#
_entry.id   AF-A0A6G0F4Y7-F1
#
_cell.length_a   1.000
_cell.length_b   1.000
_cell.length_c   1.000
_cell.angle_alpha   90.00
_cell.angle_beta   90.00
_cell.angle_gamma   90.00
#
_symmetry.space_group_name_H-M   'P 1'
#
loop_
_entity.id
_entity.type
_entity.pdbx_description
1 polymer ?
#
loop_
_entity_poly.entity_id
_entity_poly.type
_entity_poly.pdbx_seq_one_letter_code
_entity_poly.pdbx_strand_id
1 'polypeptide(L)'
;MGRAREHASKRDEDTAPPDTCADGEARIALELLVHGVGGTTPQQMLDDPRTERITGDDTAAVFRRADDVDAESRPGDYRGRPVPEAYVWCNLTSGNSARALWLLLLPFMVVNLAHWMRPAARDRARTVRLYGLLVRLAGLILTVLLVAAACEVALDLTAWQCAGTDACAGRHTWLGFLSDGGWWSRPGRRLALAAVVPTALTGLLWYLSRRTWSAYESQQPMSQRSEPDETAGGTALGRPGFWYGRRLVARLRAAHTAAGLLTVAAAVGSAAARFDRRPGGPPLLDVLGRLLDAALVVGVAAVVWVVCRRGRSENRLDRELDAHLVRRLPLAALALLVLTLVYAGWERPGWQSAGRLPGDATFGALALLQGLTAVTLAVVAHLLHRTAPDPRAAMRGLGGPAVVMLACALGGVMSGGVSQRVADWLDGTGASIPGPPVVLTWQASVIPPLLVLLLLLLGLLARRAWLLRRAELAAVEADYADEPHDLVRTRRIASTRAMATLTDRAPLVVAVTAVATLLLGAGALVGALTTGDTPGETAEGSYAVVHGAAQTAQALGSWLIGFGFILFVTWGRRAYKDASARRTIGILWDVGTFWPRAAHPFAPPCYAERAVPDLTWRIATWTRAEEGRRLVLSGHSQGSVLAAAAAWQLTPADRRRVALLTYGSPLERLYGRWFPAHFGPDALASLHADVDCWRNLYRRTDPIGGPVRLPGDEGHAVDREALRDPLAYGRTADHPLPAPIHGHSDYQADPAFAEERERLLGRLHPEVPGQRPES
;
A
#
# COMPACT_ATOMS: atom_id res chain seq x y z
N MET A 1 -47.49 -95.59 -28.74
CA MET A 1 -46.28 -95.26 -27.97
C MET A 1 -46.32 -93.78 -27.64
N GLY A 2 -46.30 -93.43 -26.33
CA GLY A 2 -46.09 -92.10 -25.71
C GLY A 2 -46.89 -90.92 -26.26
N ARG A 3 -48.03 -90.51 -25.67
CA ARG A 3 -48.16 -89.49 -24.58
C ARG A 3 -47.51 -88.13 -24.94
N ALA A 4 -48.11 -86.96 -24.83
CA ALA A 4 -49.43 -86.47 -24.42
C ALA A 4 -49.52 -84.96 -24.77
N ARG A 5 -50.76 -84.44 -24.90
CA ARG A 5 -51.36 -83.15 -24.45
C ARG A 5 -50.48 -81.88 -24.27
N GLU A 6 -50.96 -80.63 -24.30
CA GLU A 6 -52.14 -79.88 -24.75
C GLU A 6 -51.89 -78.44 -24.23
N HIS A 7 -52.23 -77.40 -24.99
CA HIS A 7 -52.70 -76.07 -24.55
C HIS A 7 -51.79 -75.00 -23.85
N ALA A 8 -51.82 -73.82 -24.49
CA ALA A 8 -52.11 -72.48 -23.95
C ALA A 8 -50.97 -71.55 -23.42
N SER A 9 -50.70 -70.51 -24.24
CA SER A 9 -50.63 -69.06 -23.93
C SER A 9 -50.08 -68.61 -22.58
N LYS A 10 -48.99 -67.80 -22.61
CA LYS A 10 -48.81 -66.66 -21.70
C LYS A 10 -47.87 -65.60 -22.30
N ARG A 11 -48.14 -64.36 -21.86
CA ARG A 11 -47.53 -63.06 -22.16
C ARG A 11 -46.06 -63.02 -21.75
N ASP A 12 -45.25 -62.26 -22.48
CA ASP A 12 -44.01 -61.60 -22.03
C ASP A 12 -44.06 -60.19 -22.63
N GLU A 13 -44.40 -59.17 -21.85
CA GLU A 13 -43.50 -58.34 -21.01
C GLU A 13 -42.60 -57.41 -21.83
N ASP A 14 -42.95 -56.11 -21.72
CA ASP A 14 -42.21 -54.95 -22.16
C ASP A 14 -40.72 -55.07 -21.80
N THR A 15 -39.87 -55.18 -22.81
CA THR A 15 -38.44 -54.85 -22.68
C THR A 15 -38.23 -53.47 -23.26
N ALA A 16 -38.26 -52.48 -22.36
CA ALA A 16 -37.71 -51.16 -22.59
C ALA A 16 -36.29 -51.29 -23.18
N PRO A 17 -35.90 -50.44 -24.14
CA PRO A 17 -34.52 -50.39 -24.58
C PRO A 17 -33.63 -50.06 -23.37
N PRO A 18 -32.41 -50.59 -23.29
CA PRO A 18 -31.52 -50.27 -22.19
C PRO A 18 -31.38 -48.75 -22.14
N ASP A 19 -31.63 -48.17 -20.97
CA ASP A 19 -31.15 -46.85 -20.58
C ASP A 19 -29.63 -46.84 -20.75
N THR A 20 -29.17 -46.60 -21.97
CA THR A 20 -27.93 -45.91 -22.19
C THR A 20 -28.18 -44.48 -21.73
N CYS A 21 -28.20 -44.29 -20.40
CA CYS A 21 -27.59 -43.11 -19.82
C CYS A 21 -26.21 -43.05 -20.45
N ALA A 22 -26.10 -42.33 -21.57
CA ALA A 22 -24.83 -41.83 -22.02
C ALA A 22 -24.30 -41.06 -20.81
N ASP A 23 -23.35 -41.68 -20.12
CA ASP A 23 -22.48 -41.04 -19.14
C ASP A 23 -22.03 -39.73 -19.76
N GLY A 24 -22.71 -38.64 -19.42
CA GLY A 24 -22.29 -37.31 -19.83
C GLY A 24 -20.89 -37.15 -19.28
N GLU A 25 -19.88 -37.20 -20.15
CA GLU A 25 -18.47 -37.18 -19.77
C GLU A 25 -18.27 -36.11 -18.71
N ALA A 26 -18.04 -36.53 -17.46
CA ALA A 26 -17.83 -35.61 -16.36
C ALA A 26 -16.56 -34.80 -16.67
N ARG A 27 -16.77 -33.59 -17.21
CA ARG A 27 -15.69 -32.73 -17.69
C ARG A 27 -14.83 -32.28 -16.51
N ILE A 28 -13.52 -32.23 -16.77
CA ILE A 28 -12.49 -31.93 -15.78
C ILE A 28 -12.72 -30.54 -15.15
N ALA A 29 -12.58 -30.47 -13.83
CA ALA A 29 -12.68 -29.23 -13.07
C ALA A 29 -11.30 -28.77 -12.61
N LEU A 30 -11.13 -27.46 -12.40
CA LEU A 30 -9.90 -26.87 -11.87
C LEU A 30 -10.16 -26.22 -10.51
N GLU A 31 -9.25 -26.38 -9.56
CA GLU A 31 -9.15 -25.55 -8.37
C GLU A 31 -7.90 -24.67 -8.51
N LEU A 32 -8.08 -23.37 -8.70
CA LEU A 32 -6.98 -22.42 -8.74
C LEU A 32 -6.78 -21.81 -7.35
N LEU A 33 -5.74 -22.27 -6.66
CA LEU A 33 -5.32 -21.81 -5.35
C LEU A 33 -4.47 -20.54 -5.49
N VAL A 34 -4.92 -19.47 -4.82
CA VAL A 34 -4.24 -18.19 -4.71
C VAL A 34 -4.02 -17.92 -3.23
N HIS A 35 -2.82 -18.20 -2.75
CA HIS A 35 -2.50 -18.02 -1.35
C HIS A 35 -2.15 -16.55 -1.02
N GLY A 36 -2.28 -16.20 0.26
CA GLY A 36 -1.88 -14.91 0.78
C GLY A 36 -0.36 -14.74 0.88
N VAL A 37 0.06 -13.67 1.54
CA VAL A 37 1.47 -13.31 1.61
C VAL A 37 2.16 -14.13 2.69
N GLY A 38 3.38 -14.57 2.42
CA GLY A 38 4.16 -15.33 3.41
C GLY A 38 5.31 -16.15 2.84
N GLY A 39 5.50 -16.15 1.52
CA GLY A 39 6.48 -17.01 0.87
C GLY A 39 6.02 -18.47 0.78
N THR A 40 4.70 -18.72 0.88
CA THR A 40 4.13 -20.05 0.74
C THR A 40 4.57 -20.66 -0.58
N THR A 41 5.15 -21.85 -0.50
CA THR A 41 5.72 -22.52 -1.66
C THR A 41 4.62 -23.27 -2.42
N PRO A 42 4.81 -23.58 -3.72
CA PRO A 42 3.86 -24.42 -4.44
C PRO A 42 3.64 -25.76 -3.74
N GLN A 43 4.68 -26.31 -3.09
CA GLN A 43 4.57 -27.56 -2.33
C GLN A 43 3.60 -27.45 -1.15
N GLN A 44 3.62 -26.32 -0.43
CA GLN A 44 2.69 -26.08 0.68
C GLN A 44 1.26 -25.83 0.18
N MET A 45 1.10 -25.11 -0.94
CA MET A 45 -0.22 -24.81 -1.49
C MET A 45 -0.91 -26.07 -2.03
N LEU A 46 -0.13 -26.93 -2.70
CA LEU A 46 -0.61 -28.16 -3.33
C LEU A 46 -0.54 -29.38 -2.40
N ASP A 47 0.04 -29.24 -1.21
CA ASP A 47 0.34 -30.34 -0.28
C ASP A 47 1.08 -31.50 -0.95
N ASP A 48 2.08 -31.18 -1.80
CA ASP A 48 2.89 -32.17 -2.52
C ASP A 48 4.33 -31.66 -2.69
N PRO A 49 5.37 -32.44 -2.32
CA PRO A 49 6.76 -32.04 -2.52
C PRO A 49 7.17 -31.94 -4.01
N ARG A 50 6.53 -32.70 -4.91
CA ARG A 50 6.82 -32.80 -6.34
C ARG A 50 5.89 -31.86 -7.10
N THR A 51 6.38 -30.65 -7.37
CA THR A 51 5.61 -29.65 -8.13
C THR A 51 6.35 -29.23 -9.38
N GLU A 52 5.60 -28.97 -10.45
CA GLU A 52 6.12 -28.55 -11.75
C GLU A 52 5.51 -27.22 -12.17
N ARG A 53 6.34 -26.35 -12.76
CA ARG A 53 5.90 -25.05 -13.29
C ARG A 53 5.24 -25.26 -14.64
N ILE A 54 3.94 -24.97 -14.73
CA ILE A 54 3.15 -25.08 -15.97
C ILE A 54 3.33 -23.84 -16.85
N THR A 55 3.31 -22.64 -16.23
CA THR A 55 3.47 -21.37 -16.95
C THR A 55 3.96 -20.26 -16.03
N GLY A 56 4.46 -19.17 -16.61
CA GLY A 56 5.02 -18.02 -15.90
C GLY A 56 6.55 -18.02 -15.86
N ASP A 57 7.12 -17.28 -14.91
CA ASP A 57 8.57 -17.08 -14.76
C ASP A 57 9.02 -17.33 -13.31
N ASP A 58 10.24 -16.92 -12.96
CA ASP A 58 10.80 -17.11 -11.60
C ASP A 58 10.18 -16.16 -10.55
N THR A 59 9.39 -15.18 -10.99
CA THR A 59 8.77 -14.16 -10.15
C THR A 59 7.30 -14.45 -9.86
N ALA A 60 6.54 -14.88 -10.88
CA ALA A 60 5.16 -15.34 -10.70
C ALA A 60 4.84 -16.45 -11.71
N ALA A 61 4.27 -17.54 -11.23
CA ALA A 61 4.03 -18.74 -12.02
C ALA A 61 2.89 -19.59 -11.47
N VAL A 62 2.33 -20.42 -12.35
CA VAL A 62 1.35 -21.46 -12.00
C VAL A 62 2.06 -22.79 -11.91
N PHE A 63 1.78 -23.53 -10.84
CA PHE A 63 2.33 -24.84 -10.57
C PHE A 63 1.22 -25.89 -10.44
N ARG A 64 1.54 -27.12 -10.79
CA ARG A 64 0.74 -28.32 -10.49
C ARG A 64 1.59 -29.34 -9.74
N ARG A 65 0.95 -30.35 -9.18
CA ARG A 65 1.64 -31.57 -8.74
C ARG A 65 2.21 -32.27 -9.97
N ALA A 66 3.35 -32.94 -9.84
CA ALA A 66 3.99 -33.64 -10.95
C ALA A 66 3.04 -34.67 -11.60
N ASP A 67 2.22 -35.33 -10.80
CA ASP A 67 1.26 -36.35 -11.26
C ASP A 67 0.01 -35.74 -11.95
N ASP A 68 -0.16 -34.41 -11.91
CA ASP A 68 -1.32 -33.67 -12.45
C ASP A 68 -0.96 -32.85 -13.72
N VAL A 69 0.28 -32.92 -14.20
CA VAL A 69 0.76 -32.11 -15.34
C VAL A 69 0.00 -32.44 -16.63
N ASP A 70 -0.34 -33.70 -16.84
CA ASP A 70 -1.03 -34.25 -18.00
C ASP A 70 -2.53 -34.51 -17.74
N ALA A 71 -3.11 -33.90 -16.70
CA ALA A 71 -4.47 -34.18 -16.24
C ALA A 71 -5.55 -34.09 -17.34
N GLU A 72 -5.38 -33.17 -18.30
CA GLU A 72 -6.28 -33.02 -19.46
C GLU A 72 -6.29 -34.24 -20.39
N SER A 73 -5.22 -35.04 -20.41
CA SER A 73 -5.14 -36.28 -21.18
C SER A 73 -5.78 -37.49 -20.46
N ARG A 74 -6.06 -37.36 -19.16
CA ARG A 74 -6.63 -38.40 -18.29
C ARG A 74 -7.85 -37.90 -17.50
N PRO A 75 -8.92 -37.39 -18.15
CA PRO A 75 -10.05 -36.78 -17.45
C PRO A 75 -10.80 -37.75 -16.52
N GLY A 76 -10.74 -39.06 -16.78
CA GLY A 76 -11.34 -40.10 -15.93
C GLY A 76 -10.80 -40.13 -14.50
N ASP A 77 -9.52 -39.79 -14.30
CA ASP A 77 -8.84 -39.80 -13.00
C ASP A 77 -9.27 -38.63 -12.10
N TYR A 78 -10.04 -37.69 -12.64
CA TYR A 78 -10.51 -36.47 -11.98
C TYR A 78 -12.05 -36.41 -11.90
N ARG A 79 -12.74 -37.55 -12.06
CA ARG A 79 -14.18 -37.62 -11.80
C ARG A 79 -14.46 -37.25 -10.33
N GLY A 80 -15.28 -36.22 -10.12
CA GLY A 80 -15.67 -35.76 -8.78
C GLY A 80 -14.61 -34.96 -8.02
N ARG A 81 -13.41 -34.73 -8.59
CA ARG A 81 -12.35 -33.93 -7.94
C ARG A 81 -11.72 -32.93 -8.90
N PRO A 82 -11.34 -31.72 -8.44
CA PRO A 82 -10.67 -30.76 -9.29
C PRO A 82 -9.18 -31.08 -9.45
N VAL A 83 -8.58 -30.64 -10.56
CA VAL A 83 -7.12 -30.54 -10.70
C VAL A 83 -6.64 -29.33 -9.88
N PRO A 84 -5.75 -29.49 -8.89
CA PRO A 84 -5.27 -28.39 -8.09
C PRO A 84 -4.13 -27.65 -8.81
N GLU A 85 -4.26 -26.33 -8.94
CA GLU A 85 -3.23 -25.42 -9.43
C GLU A 85 -2.88 -24.38 -8.38
N ALA A 86 -1.59 -24.13 -8.18
CA ALA A 86 -1.10 -23.10 -7.30
C ALA A 86 -0.55 -21.92 -8.09
N TYR A 87 -1.17 -20.75 -7.96
CA TYR A 87 -0.59 -19.50 -8.46
C TYR A 87 0.33 -18.90 -7.39
N VAL A 88 1.63 -18.99 -7.63
CA VAL A 88 2.68 -18.53 -6.73
C VAL A 88 3.19 -17.17 -7.19
N TRP A 89 2.99 -16.15 -6.37
CA TRP A 89 3.29 -14.75 -6.68
C TRP A 89 4.14 -14.05 -5.61
N CYS A 90 4.55 -14.78 -4.58
CA CYS A 90 5.25 -14.24 -3.41
C CYS A 90 6.58 -13.53 -3.75
N ASN A 91 7.23 -13.87 -4.87
CA ASN A 91 8.44 -13.18 -5.33
C ASN A 91 8.17 -11.77 -5.88
N LEU A 92 6.92 -11.42 -6.21
CA LEU A 92 6.55 -10.05 -6.57
C LEU A 92 6.72 -9.07 -5.40
N THR A 93 6.46 -9.54 -4.17
CA THR A 93 6.63 -8.75 -2.94
C THR A 93 7.98 -9.03 -2.27
N SER A 94 8.51 -10.25 -2.41
CA SER A 94 9.68 -10.77 -1.68
C SER A 94 11.00 -10.91 -2.48
N GLY A 95 11.07 -10.56 -3.77
CA GLY A 95 12.23 -10.84 -4.64
C GLY A 95 13.35 -9.81 -4.93
N ASN A 96 13.42 -8.59 -4.37
CA ASN A 96 14.44 -7.60 -4.86
C ASN A 96 15.40 -7.01 -3.80
N SER A 97 16.69 -6.96 -4.14
CA SER A 97 17.79 -6.41 -3.31
C SER A 97 17.71 -4.89 -3.10
N ALA A 98 16.82 -4.18 -3.82
CA ALA A 98 16.56 -2.76 -3.67
C ALA A 98 15.71 -2.37 -2.44
N ARG A 99 15.39 -3.32 -1.54
CA ARG A 99 14.54 -3.10 -0.35
C ARG A 99 15.07 -2.10 0.67
N ALA A 100 16.38 -1.95 0.80
CA ALA A 100 16.93 -0.94 1.70
C ALA A 100 16.47 0.48 1.31
N LEU A 101 16.26 0.73 0.01
CA LEU A 101 15.73 1.98 -0.49
C LEU A 101 14.22 2.13 -0.29
N TRP A 102 13.48 1.05 -0.05
CA TRP A 102 12.02 1.09 0.06
C TRP A 102 11.53 1.84 1.28
N LEU A 103 12.33 1.86 2.35
CA LEU A 103 12.00 2.65 3.52
C LEU A 103 12.06 4.16 3.24
N LEU A 104 12.95 4.62 2.35
CA LEU A 104 12.95 6.00 1.84
C LEU A 104 11.65 6.32 1.07
N LEU A 105 11.08 5.30 0.42
CA LEU A 105 9.85 5.42 -0.38
C LEU A 105 8.58 5.22 0.45
N LEU A 106 8.68 4.99 1.77
CA LEU A 106 7.53 4.72 2.62
C LEU A 106 6.50 5.88 2.60
N PRO A 107 6.88 7.17 2.74
CA PRO A 107 5.91 8.27 2.62
C PRO A 107 5.20 8.27 1.26
N PHE A 108 5.89 7.88 0.20
CA PHE A 108 5.35 7.80 -1.16
C PHE A 108 4.36 6.65 -1.34
N MET A 109 4.62 5.50 -0.71
CA MET A 109 3.68 4.39 -0.66
C MET A 109 2.41 4.78 0.10
N VAL A 110 2.57 5.40 1.27
CA VAL A 110 1.45 5.78 2.15
C VAL A 110 0.56 6.83 1.49
N VAL A 111 1.12 7.86 0.85
CA VAL A 111 0.31 8.85 0.11
C VAL A 111 -0.36 8.25 -1.14
N ASN A 112 0.28 7.27 -1.79
CA ASN A 112 -0.34 6.55 -2.91
C ASN A 112 -1.53 5.71 -2.43
N LEU A 113 -1.40 5.05 -1.27
CA LEU A 113 -2.48 4.30 -0.64
C LEU A 113 -3.69 5.20 -0.36
N ALA A 114 -3.45 6.40 0.17
CA ALA A 114 -4.51 7.36 0.49
C ALA A 114 -5.40 7.73 -0.71
N HIS A 115 -4.89 7.65 -1.94
CA HIS A 115 -5.68 7.88 -3.15
C HIS A 115 -6.87 6.93 -3.26
N TRP A 116 -6.65 5.67 -2.89
CA TRP A 116 -7.60 4.58 -3.04
C TRP A 116 -8.57 4.49 -1.85
N MET A 117 -8.22 5.12 -0.72
CA MET A 117 -9.02 5.17 0.51
C MET A 117 -10.19 6.17 0.45
N ARG A 118 -10.61 6.53 -0.76
CA ARG A 118 -11.72 7.45 -0.98
C ARG A 118 -13.04 6.80 -0.55
N PRO A 119 -13.97 7.56 0.06
CA PRO A 119 -15.33 7.10 0.28
C PRO A 119 -16.04 6.71 -1.03
N ALA A 120 -16.97 5.78 -0.93
CA ALA A 120 -17.96 5.56 -1.99
C ALA A 120 -18.78 6.85 -2.18
N ALA A 121 -19.20 7.11 -3.42
CA ALA A 121 -19.99 8.29 -3.75
C ALA A 121 -20.86 8.04 -4.98
N ARG A 122 -22.08 8.58 -4.95
CA ARG A 122 -23.04 8.55 -6.07
C ARG A 122 -23.08 9.93 -6.73
N ASP A 123 -22.97 9.99 -8.06
CA ASP A 123 -23.11 11.21 -8.88
C ASP A 123 -22.22 12.42 -8.51
N ARG A 124 -21.02 12.19 -7.95
CA ARG A 124 -20.07 13.24 -7.51
C ARG A 124 -18.75 13.24 -8.28
N ALA A 125 -18.81 13.10 -9.60
CA ALA A 125 -17.60 13.00 -10.44
C ALA A 125 -16.60 14.16 -10.24
N ARG A 126 -17.06 15.40 -10.04
CA ARG A 126 -16.18 16.56 -9.77
C ARG A 126 -15.46 16.44 -8.43
N THR A 127 -16.17 16.07 -7.37
CA THR A 127 -15.62 15.92 -6.01
C THR A 127 -14.65 14.75 -5.93
N VAL A 128 -14.93 13.63 -6.61
CA VAL A 128 -14.00 12.50 -6.74
C VAL A 128 -12.70 12.93 -7.44
N ARG A 129 -12.81 13.72 -8.51
CA ARG A 129 -11.62 14.29 -9.18
C ARG A 129 -10.82 15.22 -8.28
N LEU A 130 -11.50 16.05 -7.49
CA LEU A 130 -10.86 16.95 -6.52
C LEU A 130 -10.13 16.15 -5.43
N TYR A 131 -10.73 15.09 -4.90
CA TYR A 131 -10.06 14.19 -3.96
C TYR A 131 -8.76 13.65 -4.55
N GLY A 132 -8.84 13.08 -5.76
CA GLY A 132 -7.66 12.54 -6.44
C GLY A 132 -6.59 13.60 -6.74
N LEU A 133 -7.01 14.83 -7.03
CA LEU A 133 -6.12 15.97 -7.21
C LEU A 133 -5.37 16.33 -5.92
N LEU A 134 -6.09 16.49 -4.81
CA LEU A 134 -5.50 16.86 -3.51
C LEU A 134 -4.47 15.82 -3.05
N VAL A 135 -4.74 14.52 -3.24
CA VAL A 135 -3.77 13.47 -2.89
C VAL A 135 -2.53 13.52 -3.80
N ARG A 136 -2.68 13.82 -5.10
CA ARG A 136 -1.52 14.04 -6.00
C ARG A 136 -0.71 15.26 -5.62
N LEU A 137 -1.36 16.36 -5.19
CA LEU A 137 -0.67 17.54 -4.68
C LEU A 137 0.09 17.21 -3.40
N ALA A 138 -0.49 16.45 -2.47
CA ALA A 138 0.22 15.94 -1.29
C ALA A 138 1.44 15.10 -1.70
N GLY A 139 1.30 14.25 -2.73
CA GLY A 139 2.41 13.49 -3.30
C GLY A 139 3.52 14.39 -3.88
N LEU A 140 3.15 15.45 -4.61
CA LEU A 140 4.12 16.43 -5.14
C LEU A 140 4.84 17.15 -4.01
N ILE A 141 4.12 17.58 -2.97
CA ILE A 141 4.69 18.23 -1.79
C ILE A 141 5.70 17.31 -1.10
N LEU A 142 5.41 16.01 -0.98
CA LEU A 142 6.36 15.03 -0.42
C LEU A 142 7.63 14.87 -1.27
N THR A 143 7.52 14.94 -2.60
CA THR A 143 8.71 14.95 -3.48
C THR A 143 9.55 16.20 -3.24
N VAL A 144 8.91 17.38 -3.18
CA VAL A 144 9.61 18.64 -2.91
C VAL A 144 10.25 18.61 -1.53
N LEU A 145 9.56 18.11 -0.50
CA LEU A 145 10.08 17.97 0.85
C LEU A 145 11.33 17.09 0.90
N LEU A 146 11.31 15.92 0.25
CA LEU A 146 12.46 15.02 0.23
C LEU A 146 13.67 15.68 -0.44
N VAL A 147 13.48 16.33 -1.60
CA VAL A 147 14.57 16.98 -2.32
C VAL A 147 15.05 18.23 -1.58
N ALA A 148 14.15 18.99 -0.96
CA ALA A 148 14.48 20.12 -0.11
C ALA A 148 15.32 19.68 1.11
N ALA A 149 15.01 18.54 1.73
CA ALA A 149 15.81 17.97 2.80
C ALA A 149 17.21 17.55 2.34
N ALA A 150 17.33 17.01 1.12
CA ALA A 150 18.63 16.72 0.54
C ALA A 150 19.43 18.01 0.21
N CYS A 151 18.74 19.07 -0.24
CA CYS A 151 19.33 20.39 -0.41
C CYS A 151 19.78 20.99 0.93
N GLU A 152 18.97 20.88 1.98
CA GLU A 152 19.31 21.33 3.33
C GLU A 152 20.62 20.70 3.81
N VAL A 153 20.73 19.37 3.69
CA VAL A 153 21.94 18.65 4.09
C VAL A 153 23.16 19.02 3.24
N ALA A 154 23.03 18.96 1.91
CA ALA A 154 24.17 19.11 1.01
C ALA A 154 24.54 20.58 0.77
N LEU A 155 23.56 21.43 0.48
CA LEU A 155 23.77 22.83 0.12
C LEU A 155 23.90 23.72 1.35
N ASP A 156 22.96 23.64 2.30
CA ASP A 156 22.96 24.54 3.45
C ASP A 156 23.99 24.10 4.50
N LEU A 157 23.77 22.96 5.17
CA LEU A 157 24.61 22.52 6.29
C LEU A 157 26.07 22.26 5.86
N THR A 158 26.27 21.55 4.76
CA THR A 158 27.61 21.12 4.34
C THR A 158 28.35 22.22 3.57
N ALA A 159 27.78 22.70 2.45
CA ALA A 159 28.49 23.57 1.51
C ALA A 159 28.42 25.06 1.83
N TRP A 160 27.36 25.52 2.50
CA TRP A 160 27.18 26.93 2.86
C TRP A 160 27.66 27.23 4.27
N GLN A 161 27.20 26.48 5.27
CA GLN A 161 27.52 26.71 6.68
C GLN A 161 28.89 26.11 7.04
N CYS A 162 29.06 24.78 7.02
CA CYS A 162 30.28 24.16 7.54
C CYS A 162 31.53 24.49 6.69
N ALA A 163 31.46 24.34 5.36
CA ALA A 163 32.56 24.74 4.49
C ALA A 163 32.81 26.26 4.51
N GLY A 164 31.80 27.07 4.87
CA GLY A 164 31.87 28.51 5.02
C GLY A 164 32.50 29.00 6.31
N THR A 165 32.65 28.12 7.30
CA THR A 165 33.18 28.43 8.62
C THR A 165 34.47 27.66 8.88
N ASP A 166 35.60 28.37 9.01
CA ASP A 166 36.93 27.75 9.18
C ASP A 166 37.00 26.77 10.35
N ALA A 167 36.34 27.08 11.48
CA ALA A 167 36.29 26.21 12.65
C ALA A 167 35.57 24.87 12.38
N CYS A 168 34.54 24.87 11.52
CA CYS A 168 33.84 23.63 11.13
C CYS A 168 34.63 22.88 10.06
N ALA A 169 35.04 23.56 8.98
CA ALA A 169 35.80 22.96 7.89
C ALA A 169 37.13 22.35 8.38
N GLY A 170 37.82 22.99 9.31
CA GLY A 170 39.09 22.50 9.89
C GLY A 170 38.97 21.17 10.64
N ARG A 171 37.77 20.80 11.12
CA ARG A 171 37.50 19.51 11.76
C ARG A 171 37.26 18.38 10.75
N HIS A 172 36.96 18.73 9.51
CA HIS A 172 36.54 17.81 8.45
C HIS A 172 37.47 17.94 7.25
N THR A 173 38.61 17.25 7.28
CA THR A 173 39.68 17.38 6.25
C THR A 173 39.21 17.18 4.82
N TRP A 174 38.16 16.39 4.59
CA TRP A 174 37.54 16.18 3.28
C TRP A 174 36.83 17.43 2.71
N LEU A 175 36.54 18.43 3.54
CA LEU A 175 36.00 19.74 3.14
C LEU A 175 37.10 20.78 2.85
N GLY A 176 38.37 20.48 3.10
CA GLY A 176 39.46 21.47 3.03
C GLY A 176 39.56 22.19 1.69
N PHE A 177 39.37 21.49 0.57
CA PHE A 177 39.37 22.08 -0.78
C PHE A 177 38.20 23.04 -1.05
N LEU A 178 37.18 23.07 -0.18
CA LEU A 178 36.05 23.98 -0.21
C LEU A 178 36.25 25.19 0.73
N SER A 179 37.32 25.24 1.52
CA SER A 179 37.60 26.32 2.48
C SER A 179 38.98 26.95 2.33
N ASP A 180 39.90 26.34 1.58
CA ASP A 180 41.31 26.74 1.40
C ASP A 180 41.57 28.01 0.55
N GLY A 181 40.53 28.78 0.23
CA GLY A 181 40.65 29.96 -0.65
C GLY A 181 40.89 29.64 -2.13
N GLY A 182 40.88 28.36 -2.54
CA GLY A 182 41.05 27.91 -3.92
C GLY A 182 39.83 28.12 -4.82
N TRP A 183 39.86 27.56 -6.04
CA TRP A 183 38.77 27.70 -7.03
C TRP A 183 37.39 27.32 -6.49
N TRP A 184 37.33 26.25 -5.69
CA TRP A 184 36.10 25.71 -5.12
C TRP A 184 35.67 26.40 -3.82
N SER A 185 36.49 27.26 -3.22
CA SER A 185 36.13 27.98 -1.98
C SER A 185 35.01 29.01 -2.16
N ARG A 186 34.74 29.43 -3.40
CA ARG A 186 33.73 30.44 -3.70
C ARG A 186 32.31 29.91 -3.43
N PRO A 187 31.43 30.64 -2.70
CA PRO A 187 30.11 30.14 -2.29
C PRO A 187 29.29 29.51 -3.42
N GLY A 188 29.19 30.18 -4.57
CA GLY A 188 28.42 29.67 -5.70
C GLY A 188 28.95 28.38 -6.31
N ARG A 189 30.28 28.18 -6.35
CA ARG A 189 30.91 26.97 -6.87
C ARG A 189 30.76 25.80 -5.89
N ARG A 190 30.80 26.06 -4.58
CA ARG A 190 30.48 25.07 -3.53
C ARG A 190 29.05 24.57 -3.66
N LEU A 191 28.09 25.49 -3.79
CA LEU A 191 26.69 25.14 -4.00
C LEU A 191 26.51 24.34 -5.29
N ALA A 192 27.20 24.72 -6.37
CA ALA A 192 27.11 23.99 -7.63
C ALA A 192 27.64 22.56 -7.55
N LEU A 193 28.75 22.33 -6.83
CA LEU A 193 29.28 21.00 -6.58
C LEU A 193 28.35 20.17 -5.67
N ALA A 194 27.89 20.77 -4.58
CA ALA A 194 27.02 20.08 -3.63
C ALA A 194 25.64 19.73 -4.22
N ALA A 195 25.18 20.48 -5.23
CA ALA A 195 23.94 20.19 -5.96
C ALA A 195 23.95 18.82 -6.68
N VAL A 196 25.12 18.20 -6.88
CA VAL A 196 25.24 16.84 -7.41
C VAL A 196 24.48 15.84 -6.55
N VAL A 197 24.49 15.97 -5.22
CA VAL A 197 23.85 15.03 -4.29
C VAL A 197 22.31 15.01 -4.46
N PRO A 198 21.56 16.12 -4.30
CA PRO A 198 20.11 16.09 -4.48
C PRO A 198 19.69 15.84 -5.95
N THR A 199 20.54 16.20 -6.92
CA THR A 199 20.31 15.87 -8.34
C THR A 199 20.44 14.38 -8.60
N ALA A 200 21.47 13.73 -8.05
CA ALA A 200 21.67 12.29 -8.14
C ALA A 200 20.54 11.52 -7.45
N LEU A 201 20.05 11.99 -6.30
CA LEU A 201 18.86 11.45 -5.65
C LEU A 201 17.64 11.49 -6.57
N THR A 202 17.38 12.64 -7.22
CA THR A 202 16.28 12.79 -8.18
C THR A 202 16.43 11.86 -9.39
N GLY A 203 17.65 11.73 -9.91
CA GLY A 203 17.99 10.79 -10.99
C GLY A 203 17.78 9.32 -10.60
N LEU A 204 18.16 8.95 -9.38
CA LEU A 204 17.95 7.61 -8.83
C LEU A 204 16.46 7.26 -8.70
N LEU A 205 15.64 8.18 -8.18
CA LEU A 205 14.19 8.00 -8.09
C LEU A 205 13.54 7.83 -9.47
N TRP A 206 13.95 8.64 -10.45
CA TRP A 206 13.52 8.50 -11.84
C TRP A 206 13.88 7.13 -12.42
N TYR A 207 15.13 6.70 -12.23
CA TYR A 207 15.65 5.43 -12.73
C TYR A 207 14.88 4.23 -12.13
N LEU A 208 14.69 4.22 -10.81
CA LEU A 208 13.98 3.15 -10.11
C LEU A 208 12.51 3.07 -10.52
N SER A 209 11.83 4.21 -10.66
CA SER A 209 10.44 4.24 -11.13
C SER A 209 10.30 3.71 -12.57
N ARG A 210 11.24 4.08 -13.46
CA ARG A 210 11.24 3.57 -14.84
C ARG A 210 11.51 2.06 -14.90
N ARG A 211 12.49 1.57 -14.14
CA ARG A 211 12.86 0.14 -14.09
C ARG A 211 11.73 -0.72 -13.54
N THR A 212 11.14 -0.32 -12.42
CA THR A 212 10.06 -1.06 -11.76
C THR A 212 8.78 -1.07 -12.59
N TRP A 213 8.44 0.04 -13.25
CA TRP A 213 7.28 0.07 -14.15
C TRP A 213 7.44 -0.95 -15.29
N SER A 214 8.63 -1.03 -15.91
CA SER A 214 8.87 -1.97 -17.01
C SER A 214 8.73 -3.43 -16.61
N ALA A 215 9.10 -3.79 -15.38
CA ALA A 215 9.15 -5.18 -14.90
C ALA A 215 7.83 -5.68 -14.30
N TYR A 216 7.03 -4.80 -13.68
CA TYR A 216 5.84 -5.20 -12.92
C TYR A 216 4.53 -4.65 -13.49
N GLU A 217 4.56 -3.50 -14.18
CA GLU A 217 3.34 -2.72 -14.49
C GLU A 217 3.12 -2.58 -16.02
N SER A 218 3.85 -3.35 -16.83
CA SER A 218 3.78 -3.35 -18.29
C SER A 218 2.88 -4.45 -18.86
N GLN A 219 2.37 -5.34 -18.00
CA GLN A 219 1.49 -6.44 -18.39
C GLN A 219 0.17 -5.91 -18.90
N GLN A 220 -0.25 -6.39 -20.07
CA GLN A 220 -1.49 -5.93 -20.69
C GLN A 220 -2.66 -6.77 -20.15
N PRO A 221 -3.69 -6.15 -19.56
CA PRO A 221 -4.96 -6.82 -19.31
C PRO A 221 -5.54 -7.36 -20.61
N MET A 222 -6.36 -8.41 -20.54
CA MET A 222 -7.12 -8.87 -21.69
C MET A 222 -7.92 -7.73 -22.31
N SER A 223 -7.79 -7.53 -23.62
CA SER A 223 -8.56 -6.52 -24.34
C SER A 223 -10.01 -6.95 -24.44
N GLN A 224 -10.89 -6.30 -23.68
CA GLN A 224 -12.34 -6.45 -23.83
C GLN A 224 -12.83 -5.48 -24.92
N ARG A 225 -13.61 -5.96 -25.89
CA ARG A 225 -14.47 -5.09 -26.69
C ARG A 225 -15.58 -4.65 -25.74
N SER A 226 -15.66 -3.36 -25.42
CA SER A 226 -16.74 -2.84 -24.59
C SER A 226 -18.08 -3.23 -25.18
N GLU A 227 -18.84 -4.06 -24.47
CA GLU A 227 -20.25 -4.24 -24.80
C GLU A 227 -21.03 -2.99 -24.35
N PRO A 228 -22.03 -2.55 -25.13
CA PRO A 228 -22.70 -1.26 -24.92
C PRO A 228 -23.41 -1.09 -23.56
N ASP A 229 -23.58 -2.15 -22.76
CA ASP A 229 -24.18 -2.10 -21.41
C ASP A 229 -23.20 -1.76 -20.26
N GLU A 230 -21.88 -1.61 -20.53
CA GLU A 230 -20.85 -1.42 -19.49
C GLU A 230 -20.95 -0.08 -18.69
N THR A 231 -21.87 0.82 -19.03
CA THR A 231 -21.90 2.18 -18.43
C THR A 231 -22.69 2.33 -17.13
N ALA A 232 -23.44 1.32 -16.66
CA ALA A 232 -24.43 1.55 -15.58
C ALA A 232 -24.23 0.84 -14.22
N GLY A 233 -23.29 -0.11 -14.03
CA GLY A 233 -23.28 -0.87 -12.76
C GLY A 233 -21.97 -1.50 -12.26
N GLY A 234 -20.87 -1.51 -13.04
CA GLY A 234 -19.66 -2.25 -12.66
C GLY A 234 -18.81 -1.60 -11.55
N THR A 235 -18.25 -2.43 -10.67
CA THR A 235 -17.25 -2.01 -9.66
C THR A 235 -16.02 -1.39 -10.34
N ALA A 236 -15.36 -0.42 -9.69
CA ALA A 236 -14.22 0.29 -10.29
C ALA A 236 -13.04 -0.66 -10.67
N LEU A 237 -12.88 -1.75 -9.93
CA LEU A 237 -11.82 -2.74 -10.12
C LEU A 237 -11.99 -3.60 -11.38
N GLY A 238 -13.22 -3.73 -11.89
CA GLY A 238 -13.54 -4.46 -13.12
C GLY A 238 -13.41 -3.62 -14.38
N ARG A 239 -12.95 -2.36 -14.29
CA ARG A 239 -12.76 -1.51 -15.46
C ARG A 239 -11.48 -1.89 -16.20
N PRO A 240 -11.48 -2.00 -17.54
CA PRO A 240 -10.32 -2.50 -18.31
C PRO A 240 -9.00 -1.75 -18.07
N GLY A 241 -9.06 -0.43 -17.82
CA GLY A 241 -7.89 0.42 -17.56
C GLY A 241 -7.49 0.50 -16.07
N PHE A 242 -8.23 -0.13 -15.15
CA PHE A 242 -7.95 -0.03 -13.71
C PHE A 242 -6.57 -0.56 -13.36
N TRP A 243 -6.12 -1.65 -13.99
CA TRP A 243 -4.82 -2.26 -13.77
C TRP A 243 -3.77 -1.89 -14.83
N TYR A 244 -4.01 -0.85 -15.63
CA TYR A 244 -3.11 -0.40 -16.69
C TYR A 244 -2.84 1.11 -16.64
N GLY A 245 -1.92 1.53 -15.74
CA GLY A 245 -1.65 2.94 -15.44
C GLY A 245 -0.65 3.69 -16.33
N ARG A 246 -0.28 3.14 -17.49
CA ARG A 246 0.92 3.55 -18.26
C ARG A 246 1.06 5.06 -18.49
N ARG A 247 0.04 5.71 -19.05
CA ARG A 247 0.09 7.14 -19.38
C ARG A 247 0.21 8.02 -18.15
N LEU A 248 -0.58 7.75 -17.10
CA LEU A 248 -0.57 8.54 -15.88
C LEU A 248 0.78 8.46 -15.16
N VAL A 249 1.31 7.25 -14.97
CA VAL A 249 2.59 7.04 -14.29
C VAL A 249 3.72 7.73 -15.05
N ALA A 250 3.73 7.68 -16.38
CA ALA A 250 4.72 8.37 -17.20
C ALA A 250 4.65 9.90 -17.03
N ARG A 251 3.46 10.50 -17.04
CA ARG A 251 3.25 11.93 -16.83
C ARG A 251 3.66 12.38 -15.43
N LEU A 252 3.21 11.67 -14.40
CA LEU A 252 3.54 11.99 -13.02
C LEU A 252 5.04 11.85 -12.77
N ARG A 253 5.68 10.79 -13.30
CA ARG A 253 7.14 10.63 -13.21
C ARG A 253 7.87 11.83 -13.82
N ALA A 254 7.46 12.29 -15.01
CA ALA A 254 8.04 13.47 -15.62
C ALA A 254 7.84 14.74 -14.77
N ALA A 255 6.65 14.95 -14.22
CA ALA A 255 6.35 16.10 -13.37
C ALA A 255 7.14 16.08 -12.05
N HIS A 256 7.23 14.94 -11.36
CA HIS A 256 7.95 14.82 -10.09
C HIS A 256 9.48 14.89 -10.29
N THR A 257 10.01 14.32 -11.38
CA THR A 257 11.44 14.49 -11.73
C THR A 257 11.75 15.96 -12.00
N ALA A 258 10.90 16.66 -12.78
CA ALA A 258 11.07 18.09 -13.00
C ALA A 258 10.94 18.90 -11.71
N ALA A 259 9.98 18.57 -10.83
CA ALA A 259 9.83 19.20 -9.52
C ALA A 259 11.10 19.09 -8.67
N GLY A 260 11.69 17.90 -8.58
CA GLY A 260 12.95 17.70 -7.85
C GLY A 260 14.09 18.54 -8.42
N LEU A 261 14.29 18.53 -9.74
CA LEU A 261 15.33 19.35 -10.39
C LEU A 261 15.11 20.85 -10.18
N LEU A 262 13.86 21.32 -10.27
CA LEU A 262 13.50 22.72 -10.01
C LEU A 262 13.70 23.11 -8.55
N THR A 263 13.47 22.20 -7.59
CA THR A 263 13.78 22.43 -6.17
C THR A 263 15.28 22.66 -5.96
N VAL A 264 16.14 21.85 -6.60
CA VAL A 264 17.60 22.05 -6.54
C VAL A 264 17.99 23.38 -7.19
N ALA A 265 17.43 23.68 -8.36
CA ALA A 265 17.71 24.93 -9.07
C ALA A 265 17.28 26.16 -8.24
N ALA A 266 16.11 26.11 -7.59
CA ALA A 266 15.65 27.19 -6.71
C ALA A 266 16.54 27.35 -5.47
N ALA A 267 16.98 26.25 -4.85
CA ALA A 267 17.87 26.30 -3.68
C ALA A 267 19.22 26.94 -4.01
N VAL A 268 19.82 26.58 -5.15
CA VAL A 268 21.11 27.16 -5.59
C VAL A 268 20.95 28.60 -6.11
N GLY A 269 19.96 28.83 -6.98
CA GLY A 269 19.79 30.10 -7.68
C GLY A 269 19.33 31.24 -6.79
N SER A 270 18.48 30.97 -5.79
CA SER A 270 17.92 32.02 -4.93
C SER A 270 18.98 32.74 -4.10
N ALA A 271 20.02 32.05 -3.64
CA ALA A 271 21.12 32.66 -2.90
C ALA A 271 21.94 33.62 -3.78
N ALA A 272 22.31 33.19 -4.99
CA ALA A 272 23.03 34.01 -5.95
C ALA A 272 22.20 35.24 -6.40
N ALA A 273 20.93 35.03 -6.74
CA ALA A 273 20.05 36.09 -7.21
C ALA A 273 19.72 37.14 -6.13
N ARG A 274 19.69 36.74 -4.84
CA ARG A 274 19.53 37.71 -3.73
C ARG A 274 20.78 38.57 -3.53
N PHE A 275 21.98 38.02 -3.75
CA PHE A 275 23.21 38.79 -3.69
C PHE A 275 23.29 39.83 -4.81
N ASP A 276 22.98 39.42 -6.04
CA ASP A 276 23.05 40.29 -7.22
C ASP A 276 22.02 41.44 -7.20
N ARG A 277 20.90 41.26 -6.48
CA ARG A 277 19.86 42.29 -6.27
C ARG A 277 20.24 43.38 -5.26
N ARG A 278 21.35 43.22 -4.52
CA ARG A 278 21.77 44.23 -3.54
C ARG A 278 22.21 45.52 -4.25
N PRO A 279 22.06 46.69 -3.61
CA PRO A 279 22.57 47.95 -4.16
C PRO A 279 24.06 47.82 -4.52
N GLY A 280 24.43 48.15 -5.77
CA GLY A 280 25.80 48.01 -6.29
C GLY A 280 26.13 46.66 -6.94
N GLY A 281 25.17 45.73 -7.09
CA GLY A 281 25.35 44.47 -7.80
C GLY A 281 25.49 44.64 -9.34
N PRO A 282 26.10 43.68 -10.06
CA PRO A 282 26.25 43.76 -11.52
C PRO A 282 24.89 43.70 -12.23
N PRO A 283 24.52 44.70 -13.07
CA PRO A 283 23.17 44.80 -13.64
C PRO A 283 22.84 43.62 -14.57
N LEU A 284 23.84 43.08 -15.28
CA LEU A 284 23.67 41.91 -16.13
C LEU A 284 23.30 40.66 -15.32
N LEU A 285 23.95 40.42 -14.18
CA LEU A 285 23.69 39.26 -13.35
C LEU A 285 22.34 39.38 -12.62
N ASP A 286 21.91 40.59 -12.26
CA ASP A 286 20.56 40.83 -11.72
C ASP A 286 19.49 40.50 -12.77
N VAL A 287 19.64 41.00 -14.01
CA VAL A 287 18.71 40.68 -15.11
C VAL A 287 18.67 39.17 -15.38
N LEU A 288 19.83 38.51 -15.46
CA LEU A 288 19.90 37.06 -15.64
C LEU A 288 19.25 36.31 -14.46
N GLY A 289 19.48 36.74 -13.23
CA GLY A 289 18.84 36.19 -12.04
C GLY A 289 17.32 36.28 -12.07
N ARG A 290 16.78 37.43 -12.49
CA ARG A 290 15.32 37.62 -12.66
C ARG A 290 14.74 36.75 -13.77
N LEU A 291 15.47 36.59 -14.88
CA LEU A 291 15.05 35.71 -15.98
C LEU A 291 15.04 34.24 -15.53
N LEU A 292 16.04 33.80 -14.75
CA LEU A 292 16.08 32.46 -14.16
C LEU A 292 14.94 32.25 -13.16
N ASP A 293 14.69 33.22 -12.27
CA ASP A 293 13.56 33.16 -11.33
C ASP A 293 12.21 33.07 -12.08
N ALA A 294 12.02 33.85 -13.14
CA ALA A 294 10.82 33.77 -13.98
C ALA A 294 10.70 32.41 -14.67
N ALA A 295 11.79 31.86 -15.21
CA ALA A 295 11.81 30.53 -15.81
C ALA A 295 11.50 29.43 -14.78
N LEU A 296 11.99 29.56 -13.55
CA LEU A 296 11.66 28.67 -12.44
C LEU A 296 10.17 28.70 -12.12
N VAL A 297 9.57 29.88 -12.01
CA VAL A 297 8.13 30.05 -11.76
C VAL A 297 7.30 29.41 -12.88
N VAL A 298 7.67 29.63 -14.15
CA VAL A 298 7.01 28.98 -15.30
C VAL A 298 7.17 27.46 -15.25
N GLY A 299 8.37 26.96 -14.90
CA GLY A 299 8.63 25.53 -14.74
C GLY A 299 7.76 24.90 -13.63
N VAL A 300 7.67 25.56 -12.47
CA VAL A 300 6.82 25.12 -11.35
C VAL A 300 5.34 25.15 -11.75
N ALA A 301 4.88 26.20 -12.41
CA ALA A 301 3.52 26.30 -12.92
C ALA A 301 3.20 25.19 -13.93
N ALA A 302 4.14 24.84 -14.81
CA ALA A 302 4.00 23.73 -15.74
C ALA A 302 3.91 22.38 -15.02
N VAL A 303 4.74 22.14 -14.00
CA VAL A 303 4.68 20.93 -13.16
C VAL A 303 3.32 20.82 -12.47
N VAL A 304 2.88 21.88 -11.78
CA VAL A 304 1.58 21.92 -11.10
C VAL A 304 0.45 21.69 -12.10
N TRP A 305 0.49 22.33 -13.26
CA TRP A 305 -0.48 22.10 -14.32
C TRP A 305 -0.50 20.65 -14.81
N VAL A 306 0.66 19.99 -14.98
CA VAL A 306 0.71 18.57 -15.38
C VAL A 306 0.08 17.67 -14.33
N VAL A 307 0.34 17.93 -13.04
CA VAL A 307 -0.23 17.18 -11.90
C VAL A 307 -1.74 17.43 -11.79
N CYS A 308 -2.18 18.66 -12.04
CA CYS A 308 -3.58 19.07 -11.99
C CYS A 308 -4.40 18.59 -13.21
N ARG A 309 -3.79 18.50 -14.39
CA ARG A 309 -4.47 18.18 -15.66
C ARG A 309 -4.85 16.70 -15.70
N ARG A 310 -6.13 16.43 -16.02
CA ARG A 310 -6.78 15.10 -16.28
C ARG A 310 -6.12 13.88 -15.61
N GLY A 311 -6.83 13.29 -14.66
CA GLY A 311 -6.41 12.08 -13.92
C GLY A 311 -6.48 10.76 -14.70
N ARG A 312 -6.31 9.65 -13.96
CA ARG A 312 -6.39 8.27 -14.47
C ARG A 312 -7.68 8.05 -15.27
N SER A 313 -7.58 7.44 -16.45
CA SER A 313 -8.73 6.87 -17.15
C SER A 313 -8.79 5.38 -16.81
N GLU A 314 -9.82 4.96 -16.09
CA GLU A 314 -10.02 3.55 -15.73
C GLU A 314 -10.86 2.82 -16.79
N ASN A 315 -11.67 3.55 -17.56
CA ASN A 315 -12.67 2.95 -18.47
C ASN A 315 -12.05 2.39 -19.77
N ARG A 316 -10.79 2.70 -20.09
CA ARG A 316 -10.15 2.23 -21.33
C ARG A 316 -8.65 2.04 -21.13
N LEU A 317 -8.08 1.13 -21.94
CA LEU A 317 -6.64 0.94 -22.02
C LEU A 317 -5.99 2.14 -22.70
N ASP A 318 -5.40 3.05 -21.93
CA ASP A 318 -4.75 4.25 -22.46
C ASP A 318 -3.33 3.93 -22.96
N ARG A 319 -3.22 3.60 -24.25
CA ARG A 319 -1.97 3.25 -24.92
C ARG A 319 -1.17 4.47 -25.41
N GLU A 320 -1.82 5.63 -25.50
CA GLU A 320 -1.20 6.86 -25.98
C GLU A 320 -0.28 7.47 -24.91
N LEU A 321 0.99 7.66 -25.25
CA LEU A 321 1.93 8.40 -24.40
C LEU A 321 2.00 9.86 -24.86
N ASP A 322 1.93 10.79 -23.90
CA ASP A 322 2.25 12.21 -24.14
C ASP A 322 3.77 12.38 -24.30
N ALA A 323 4.35 11.78 -25.34
CA ALA A 323 5.79 11.58 -25.51
C ALA A 323 6.58 12.89 -25.46
N HIS A 324 6.04 13.96 -26.06
CA HIS A 324 6.65 15.28 -25.99
C HIS A 324 6.69 15.83 -24.57
N LEU A 325 5.61 15.71 -23.81
CA LEU A 325 5.54 16.20 -22.43
C LEU A 325 6.47 15.39 -21.52
N VAL A 326 6.38 14.06 -21.60
CA VAL A 326 7.16 13.13 -20.77
C VAL A 326 8.66 13.30 -21.00
N ARG A 327 9.09 13.62 -22.23
CA ARG A 327 10.50 13.86 -22.57
C ARG A 327 10.96 15.29 -22.30
N ARG A 328 10.19 16.31 -22.74
CA ARG A 328 10.64 17.70 -22.72
C ARG A 328 10.62 18.33 -21.32
N LEU A 329 9.65 17.99 -20.47
CA LEU A 329 9.52 18.65 -19.16
C LEU A 329 10.73 18.37 -18.24
N PRO A 330 11.18 17.12 -18.03
CA PRO A 330 12.39 16.86 -17.23
C PRO A 330 13.66 17.43 -17.88
N LEU A 331 13.77 17.40 -19.21
CA LEU A 331 14.92 17.96 -19.92
C LEU A 331 14.99 19.49 -19.79
N ALA A 332 13.86 20.18 -19.86
CA ALA A 332 13.80 21.62 -19.65
C ALA A 332 14.17 22.00 -18.20
N ALA A 333 13.69 21.23 -17.21
CA ALA A 333 14.08 21.42 -15.81
C ALA A 333 15.58 21.14 -15.59
N LEU A 334 16.14 20.13 -16.25
CA LEU A 334 17.58 19.84 -16.21
C LEU A 334 18.41 20.96 -16.87
N ALA A 335 17.99 21.44 -18.04
CA ALA A 335 18.65 22.55 -18.71
C ALA A 335 18.62 23.82 -17.84
N LEU A 336 17.47 24.13 -17.23
CA LEU A 336 17.35 25.24 -16.30
C LEU A 336 18.25 25.07 -15.07
N LEU A 337 18.31 23.86 -14.49
CA LEU A 337 19.25 23.56 -13.40
C LEU A 337 20.70 23.84 -13.84
N VAL A 338 21.14 23.31 -14.98
CA VAL A 338 22.51 23.52 -15.49
C VAL A 338 22.81 25.01 -15.69
N LEU A 339 21.88 25.77 -16.28
CA LEU A 339 22.02 27.22 -16.43
C LEU A 339 22.12 27.92 -15.08
N THR A 340 21.32 27.52 -14.09
CA THR A 340 21.40 28.05 -12.73
C THR A 340 22.72 27.71 -12.04
N LEU A 341 23.28 26.51 -12.25
CA LEU A 341 24.58 26.13 -11.71
C LEU A 341 25.71 26.99 -12.31
N VAL A 342 25.66 27.24 -13.63
CA VAL A 342 26.62 28.14 -14.31
C VAL A 342 26.48 29.57 -13.79
N TYR A 343 25.25 30.07 -13.65
CA TYR A 343 24.97 31.40 -13.10
C TYR A 343 25.44 31.56 -11.65
N ALA A 344 25.18 30.56 -10.80
CA ALA A 344 25.62 30.58 -9.40
C ALA A 344 27.15 30.44 -9.30
N GLY A 345 27.78 29.61 -10.14
CA GLY A 345 29.23 29.40 -10.17
C GLY A 345 30.04 30.58 -10.72
N TRP A 346 29.37 31.58 -11.32
CA TRP A 346 30.02 32.81 -11.79
C TRP A 346 30.66 33.59 -10.65
N GLU A 347 31.85 34.13 -10.89
CA GLU A 347 32.62 34.82 -9.86
C GLU A 347 31.97 36.14 -9.44
N ARG A 348 31.84 36.32 -8.11
CA ARG A 348 31.25 37.49 -7.47
C ARG A 348 32.20 38.01 -6.39
N PRO A 349 32.88 39.14 -6.61
CA PRO A 349 33.74 39.74 -5.59
C PRO A 349 32.96 40.06 -4.31
N GLY A 350 33.53 39.76 -3.15
CA GLY A 350 32.93 40.06 -1.84
C GLY A 350 31.77 39.14 -1.43
N TRP A 351 31.39 38.14 -2.23
CA TRP A 351 30.37 37.18 -1.82
C TRP A 351 30.93 36.15 -0.83
N GLN A 352 30.46 36.23 0.42
CA GLN A 352 30.80 35.31 1.50
C GLN A 352 29.55 34.59 2.00
N SER A 353 29.72 33.34 2.42
CA SER A 353 28.69 32.56 3.11
C SER A 353 28.60 33.02 4.56
N ALA A 354 27.39 33.38 5.01
CA ALA A 354 27.13 33.73 6.41
C ALA A 354 25.72 33.29 6.78
N GLY A 355 25.56 32.83 8.03
CA GLY A 355 24.28 32.32 8.52
C GLY A 355 23.78 31.11 7.72
N ARG A 356 22.47 30.89 7.75
CA ARG A 356 21.80 29.85 6.94
C ARG A 356 21.68 30.28 5.48
N LEU A 357 21.64 29.30 4.59
CA LEU A 357 21.35 29.50 3.18
C LEU A 357 19.96 30.14 3.05
N PRO A 358 19.80 31.21 2.25
CA PRO A 358 18.53 31.93 2.19
C PRO A 358 17.36 31.05 1.70
N GLY A 359 16.54 30.55 2.64
CA GLY A 359 15.48 29.58 2.28
C GLY A 359 14.62 29.05 3.44
N ASP A 360 14.88 29.45 4.68
CA ASP A 360 14.28 28.92 5.92
C ASP A 360 12.74 28.79 5.88
N ALA A 361 12.05 29.75 5.25
CA ALA A 361 10.60 29.75 5.14
C ALA A 361 10.04 28.57 4.30
N THR A 362 10.87 27.88 3.52
CA THR A 362 10.44 26.79 2.61
C THR A 362 9.82 25.63 3.39
N PHE A 363 10.47 25.17 4.46
CA PHE A 363 9.93 24.07 5.27
C PHE A 363 8.65 24.45 6.00
N GLY A 364 8.53 25.71 6.45
CA GLY A 364 7.29 26.26 7.02
C GLY A 364 6.16 26.31 5.99
N ALA A 365 6.44 26.78 4.77
CA ALA A 365 5.48 26.80 3.67
C ALA A 365 5.03 25.40 3.26
N LEU A 366 5.96 24.43 3.20
CA LEU A 366 5.62 23.03 2.95
C LEU A 366 4.72 22.46 4.05
N ALA A 367 5.05 22.68 5.32
CA ALA A 367 4.22 22.24 6.45
C ALA A 367 2.80 22.84 6.40
N LEU A 368 2.69 24.13 6.07
CA LEU A 368 1.39 24.80 5.89
C LEU A 368 0.58 24.17 4.75
N LEU A 369 1.21 23.97 3.59
CA LEU A 369 0.57 23.36 2.42
C LEU A 369 0.13 21.92 2.71
N GLN A 370 0.90 21.15 3.48
CA GLN A 370 0.52 19.81 3.93
C GLN A 370 -0.73 19.86 4.82
N GLY A 371 -0.74 20.73 5.84
CA GLY A 371 -1.87 20.90 6.74
C GLY A 371 -3.14 21.34 6.01
N LEU A 372 -3.03 22.36 5.14
CA LEU A 372 -4.15 22.85 4.34
C LEU A 372 -4.68 21.78 3.38
N THR A 373 -3.79 21.03 2.72
CA THR A 373 -4.18 19.95 1.82
C THR A 373 -4.91 18.85 2.58
N ALA A 374 -4.43 18.46 3.76
CA ALA A 374 -5.06 17.43 4.59
C ALA A 374 -6.44 17.86 5.12
N VAL A 375 -6.57 19.10 5.60
CA VAL A 375 -7.87 19.65 6.06
C VAL A 375 -8.85 19.74 4.90
N THR A 376 -8.41 20.25 3.74
CA THR A 376 -9.26 20.33 2.54
C THR A 376 -9.68 18.94 2.08
N LEU A 377 -8.76 17.97 2.09
CA LEU A 377 -9.04 16.58 1.76
C LEU A 377 -10.03 15.95 2.74
N ALA A 378 -9.94 16.27 4.05
CA ALA A 378 -10.91 15.81 5.05
C ALA A 378 -12.32 16.34 4.78
N VAL A 379 -12.45 17.63 4.43
CA VAL A 379 -13.74 18.21 4.03
C VAL A 379 -14.28 17.50 2.78
N VAL A 380 -13.46 17.32 1.75
CA VAL A 380 -13.86 16.64 0.51
C VAL A 380 -14.26 15.19 0.78
N ALA A 381 -13.51 14.46 1.60
CA ALA A 381 -13.82 13.09 2.00
C ALA A 381 -15.16 13.01 2.75
N HIS A 382 -15.40 13.91 3.70
CA HIS A 382 -16.66 13.98 4.43
C HIS A 382 -17.86 14.26 3.51
N LEU A 383 -17.69 15.17 2.54
CA LEU A 383 -18.72 15.46 1.54
C LEU A 383 -19.03 14.25 0.64
N LEU A 384 -18.03 13.45 0.27
CA LEU A 384 -18.23 12.20 -0.46
C LEU A 384 -18.95 11.18 0.42
N HIS A 385 -18.50 10.97 1.66
CA HIS A 385 -19.08 10.01 2.57
C HIS A 385 -20.57 10.29 2.85
N ARG A 386 -20.96 11.57 2.97
CA ARG A 386 -22.38 11.95 3.15
C ARG A 386 -23.29 11.51 2.00
N THR A 387 -22.77 11.26 0.81
CA THR A 387 -23.58 10.87 -0.35
C THR A 387 -23.89 9.37 -0.40
N ALA A 388 -23.02 8.55 0.19
CA ALA A 388 -23.21 7.11 0.33
C ALA A 388 -22.59 6.67 1.66
N PRO A 389 -23.29 6.92 2.80
CA PRO A 389 -22.75 6.62 4.12
C PRO A 389 -22.60 5.12 4.33
N ASP A 390 -21.37 4.66 4.48
CA ASP A 390 -21.05 3.31 4.96
C ASP A 390 -20.65 3.37 6.43
N PRO A 391 -21.45 2.83 7.36
CA PRO A 391 -21.14 2.86 8.80
C PRO A 391 -19.88 2.06 9.16
N ARG A 392 -19.45 1.13 8.31
CA ARG A 392 -18.27 0.30 8.55
C ARG A 392 -16.98 0.96 8.03
N ALA A 393 -17.10 1.93 7.12
CA ALA A 393 -15.97 2.68 6.59
C ALA A 393 -15.10 3.28 7.71
N ALA A 394 -13.79 3.11 7.58
CA ALA A 394 -12.80 3.57 8.54
C ALA A 394 -12.95 5.07 8.77
N MET A 395 -13.11 5.46 10.05
CA MET A 395 -13.30 6.84 10.47
C MET A 395 -14.43 7.58 9.72
N ARG A 396 -15.50 6.87 9.35
CA ARG A 396 -16.63 7.45 8.58
C ARG A 396 -16.16 8.15 7.30
N GLY A 397 -15.25 7.50 6.57
CA GLY A 397 -14.70 7.99 5.31
C GLY A 397 -13.48 8.90 5.42
N LEU A 398 -12.97 9.19 6.63
CA LEU A 398 -11.75 9.99 6.84
C LEU A 398 -10.43 9.19 6.74
N GLY A 399 -10.50 7.93 6.27
CA GLY A 399 -9.35 7.07 5.97
C GLY A 399 -8.22 7.77 5.22
N GLY A 400 -8.50 8.24 4.00
CA GLY A 400 -7.47 8.88 3.18
C GLY A 400 -6.83 10.14 3.78
N PRO A 401 -7.61 11.13 4.28
CA PRO A 401 -7.04 12.31 4.95
C PRO A 401 -6.10 11.96 6.11
N ALA A 402 -6.47 10.99 6.95
CA ALA A 402 -5.63 10.56 8.06
C ALA A 402 -4.33 9.91 7.59
N VAL A 403 -4.40 9.12 6.50
CA VAL A 403 -3.21 8.49 5.89
C VAL A 403 -2.34 9.50 5.15
N VAL A 404 -2.90 10.55 4.55
CA VAL A 404 -2.12 11.69 4.02
C VAL A 404 -1.36 12.38 5.16
N MET A 405 -2.01 12.63 6.29
CA MET A 405 -1.33 13.20 7.46
C MET A 405 -0.18 12.31 7.95
N LEU A 406 -0.38 10.98 7.97
CA LEU A 406 0.67 10.04 8.32
C LEU A 406 1.84 10.10 7.32
N ALA A 407 1.58 10.19 6.02
CA ALA A 407 2.61 10.34 5.00
C ALA A 407 3.42 11.64 5.18
N CYS A 408 2.73 12.76 5.44
CA CYS A 408 3.36 14.05 5.74
C CYS A 408 4.22 13.99 7.01
N ALA A 409 3.71 13.35 8.08
CA ALA A 409 4.43 13.15 9.33
C ALA A 409 5.71 12.34 9.14
N LEU A 410 5.62 11.21 8.43
CA LEU A 410 6.78 10.37 8.09
C LEU A 410 7.80 11.17 7.27
N GLY A 411 7.35 11.89 6.24
CA GLY A 411 8.22 12.75 5.44
C GLY A 411 8.92 13.84 6.26
N GLY A 412 8.18 14.50 7.16
CA GLY A 412 8.70 15.54 8.06
C GLY A 412 9.73 15.00 9.05
N VAL A 413 9.42 13.90 9.75
CA VAL A 413 10.33 13.25 10.70
C VAL A 413 11.61 12.78 10.01
N MET A 414 11.50 12.19 8.82
CA MET A 414 12.68 11.77 8.05
C MET A 414 13.53 12.96 7.61
N SER A 415 12.90 14.03 7.12
CA SER A 415 13.58 15.21 6.61
C SER A 415 14.26 16.02 7.72
N GLY A 416 13.50 16.37 8.77
CA GLY A 416 14.02 17.05 9.94
C GLY A 416 15.07 16.20 10.65
N GLY A 417 14.86 14.89 10.71
CA GLY A 417 15.75 14.01 11.42
C GLY A 417 17.12 13.80 10.79
N VAL A 418 17.18 13.63 9.46
CA VAL A 418 18.45 13.58 8.75
C VAL A 418 19.17 14.92 8.83
N SER A 419 18.44 16.03 8.66
CA SER A 419 19.03 17.38 8.73
C SER A 419 19.64 17.66 10.12
N GLN A 420 18.90 17.35 11.19
CA GLN A 420 19.39 17.51 12.56
C GLN A 420 20.62 16.64 12.84
N ARG A 421 20.60 15.37 12.44
CA ARG A 421 21.73 14.45 12.67
C ARG A 421 22.99 14.86 11.92
N VAL A 422 22.86 15.33 10.69
CA VAL A 422 24.01 15.83 9.93
C VAL A 422 24.54 17.12 10.55
N ALA A 423 23.66 18.03 11.00
CA ALA A 423 24.08 19.23 11.70
C ALA A 423 24.83 18.90 13.01
N ASP A 424 24.27 18.02 13.86
CA ASP A 424 24.92 17.57 15.11
C ASP A 424 26.30 16.96 14.83
N TRP A 425 26.43 16.16 13.75
CA TRP A 425 27.68 15.53 13.34
C TRP A 425 28.72 16.52 12.79
N LEU A 426 28.29 17.51 12.02
CA LEU A 426 29.17 18.54 11.45
C LEU A 426 29.66 19.51 12.53
N ASP A 427 28.75 20.02 13.37
CA ASP A 427 29.03 21.04 14.38
C ASP A 427 29.79 20.46 15.57
N GLY A 428 29.42 19.27 16.03
CA GLY A 428 30.05 18.53 17.14
C GLY A 428 29.92 19.17 18.53
N THR A 429 30.21 20.47 18.67
CA THR A 429 30.17 21.25 19.93
C THR A 429 28.95 22.17 20.04
N GLY A 430 28.12 22.28 18.99
CA GLY A 430 26.90 23.10 19.01
C GLY A 430 27.15 24.61 18.91
N ALA A 431 28.31 25.03 18.39
CA ALA A 431 28.79 26.42 18.50
C ALA A 431 29.39 26.99 17.20
N SER A 432 29.57 26.16 16.17
CA SER A 432 30.27 26.55 14.94
C SER A 432 29.34 26.90 13.79
N ILE A 433 28.12 26.36 13.77
CA ILE A 433 27.13 26.63 12.71
C ILE A 433 25.73 26.88 13.30
N PRO A 434 24.88 27.71 12.66
CA PRO A 434 23.50 27.93 13.08
C PRO A 434 22.58 26.69 13.05
N GLY A 435 22.96 25.66 12.29
CA GLY A 435 22.18 24.42 12.17
C GLY A 435 20.93 24.58 11.30
N PRO A 436 20.02 23.59 11.33
CA PRO A 436 18.87 23.53 10.43
C PRO A 436 17.79 24.56 10.80
N PRO A 437 16.83 24.83 9.89
CA PRO A 437 15.69 25.71 10.15
C PRO A 437 14.94 25.37 11.43
N VAL A 438 14.61 26.40 12.20
CA VAL A 438 13.95 26.31 13.52
C VAL A 438 12.65 25.51 13.47
N VAL A 439 11.89 25.58 12.37
CA VAL A 439 10.67 24.78 12.18
C VAL A 439 10.91 23.27 12.27
N LEU A 440 12.08 22.77 11.87
CA LEU A 440 12.43 21.35 11.97
C LEU A 440 12.66 20.95 13.42
N THR A 441 13.24 21.83 14.24
CA THR A 441 13.39 21.64 15.69
C THR A 441 12.03 21.60 16.39
N TRP A 442 11.12 22.51 16.03
CA TRP A 442 9.73 22.49 16.51
C TRP A 442 8.98 21.22 16.10
N GLN A 443 9.20 20.70 14.89
CA GLN A 443 8.61 19.44 14.47
C GLN A 443 9.19 18.24 15.23
N ALA A 444 10.48 18.26 15.59
CA ALA A 444 11.08 17.22 16.40
C ALA A 444 10.51 17.18 17.83
N SER A 445 10.20 18.33 18.43
CA SER A 445 9.64 18.42 19.79
C SER A 445 8.20 17.90 19.90
N VAL A 446 7.52 17.67 18.78
CA VAL A 446 6.19 17.03 18.71
C VAL A 446 6.25 15.52 18.97
N ILE A 447 7.42 14.88 18.79
CA ILE A 447 7.54 13.41 18.88
C ILE A 447 7.26 12.90 20.31
N PRO A 448 7.88 13.42 21.38
CA PRO A 448 7.60 12.96 22.74
C PRO A 448 6.11 13.03 23.17
N PRO A 449 5.38 14.15 23.01
CA PRO A 449 3.96 14.18 23.37
C PRO A 449 3.12 13.22 22.53
N LEU A 450 3.47 13.00 21.25
CA LEU A 450 2.82 12.00 20.41
C LEU A 450 3.05 10.58 20.92
N LEU A 451 4.26 10.25 21.37
CA LEU A 451 4.57 8.95 21.97
C LEU A 451 3.81 8.72 23.27
N VAL A 452 3.71 9.73 24.15
CA VAL A 452 2.91 9.64 25.37
C VAL A 452 1.44 9.35 25.04
N LEU A 453 0.87 10.05 24.06
CA LEU A 453 -0.49 9.79 23.59
C LEU A 453 -0.67 8.35 23.08
N LEU A 454 0.29 7.85 22.30
CA LEU A 454 0.27 6.48 21.80
C LEU A 454 0.36 5.45 22.94
N LEU A 455 1.21 5.67 23.93
CA LEU A 455 1.33 4.79 25.11
C LEU A 455 0.02 4.76 25.92
N LEU A 456 -0.62 5.91 26.12
CA LEU A 456 -1.94 5.99 26.76
C LEU A 456 -2.99 5.20 25.97
N LEU A 457 -3.01 5.35 24.64
CA LEU A 457 -3.94 4.63 23.78
C LEU A 457 -3.70 3.11 23.82
N LEU A 458 -2.44 2.67 23.81
CA LEU A 458 -2.08 1.27 23.98
C LEU A 458 -2.52 0.73 25.34
N GLY A 459 -2.35 1.49 26.43
CA GLY A 459 -2.85 1.14 27.75
C GLY A 459 -4.38 0.97 27.78
N LEU A 460 -5.12 1.86 27.11
CA LEU A 460 -6.58 1.76 26.97
C LEU A 460 -7.00 0.51 26.17
N LEU A 461 -6.30 0.20 25.08
CA LEU A 461 -6.54 -0.99 24.28
C LEU A 461 -6.21 -2.27 25.05
N ALA A 462 -5.12 -2.29 25.83
CA ALA A 462 -4.75 -3.41 26.69
C ALA A 462 -5.80 -3.65 27.78
N ARG A 463 -6.28 -2.59 28.45
CA ARG A 463 -7.39 -2.67 29.41
C ARG A 463 -8.65 -3.24 28.78
N ARG A 464 -8.99 -2.77 27.58
CA ARG A 464 -10.15 -3.27 26.84
C ARG A 464 -10.02 -4.75 26.48
N ALA A 465 -8.85 -5.15 25.99
CA ALA A 465 -8.58 -6.53 25.65
C ALA A 465 -8.71 -7.45 26.86
N TRP A 466 -8.25 -6.99 28.02
CA TRP A 466 -8.42 -7.72 29.27
C TRP A 466 -9.90 -7.88 29.66
N LEU A 467 -10.73 -6.85 29.45
CA LEU A 467 -12.18 -6.93 29.65
C LEU A 467 -12.86 -7.88 28.65
N LEU A 468 -12.49 -7.81 27.37
CA LEU A 468 -13.00 -8.70 26.33
C LEU A 468 -12.62 -10.15 26.61
N ARG A 469 -11.37 -10.40 26.98
CA ARG A 469 -10.90 -11.72 27.40
C ARG A 469 -11.76 -12.29 28.52
N ARG A 470 -12.17 -11.48 29.50
CA ARG A 470 -13.06 -11.94 30.59
C ARG A 470 -14.42 -12.36 30.07
N ALA A 471 -15.01 -11.63 29.12
CA ALA A 471 -16.27 -12.00 28.50
C ALA A 471 -16.16 -13.27 27.64
N GLU A 472 -15.04 -13.41 26.90
CA GLU A 472 -14.77 -14.57 26.03
C GLU A 472 -14.55 -15.87 26.81
N LEU A 473 -14.21 -15.83 28.11
CA LEU A 473 -14.06 -17.06 28.91
C LEU A 473 -15.35 -17.90 28.89
N ALA A 474 -16.50 -17.26 29.17
CA ALA A 474 -17.79 -17.95 29.18
C ALA A 474 -18.21 -18.41 27.78
N ALA A 475 -17.89 -17.63 26.74
CA ALA A 475 -18.19 -18.01 25.36
C ALA A 475 -17.36 -19.22 24.90
N VAL A 476 -16.09 -19.31 25.30
CA VAL A 476 -15.25 -20.47 25.00
C VAL A 476 -15.75 -21.71 25.74
N GLU A 477 -16.14 -21.60 27.00
CA GLU A 477 -16.71 -22.75 27.74
C GLU A 477 -17.99 -23.26 27.09
N ALA A 478 -18.87 -22.37 26.64
CA ALA A 478 -20.08 -22.73 25.91
C ALA A 478 -19.79 -23.39 24.55
N ASP A 479 -18.82 -22.85 23.79
CA ASP A 479 -18.43 -23.39 22.49
C ASP A 479 -17.83 -24.81 22.58
N TYR A 480 -17.43 -25.28 23.77
CA TYR A 480 -16.87 -26.62 24.01
C TYR A 480 -17.50 -27.28 25.25
N ALA A 481 -18.81 -27.15 25.42
CA ALA A 481 -19.52 -27.61 26.62
C ALA A 481 -19.32 -29.11 26.92
N ASP A 482 -19.11 -29.93 25.88
CA ASP A 482 -19.02 -31.39 25.98
C ASP A 482 -17.60 -31.90 26.31
N GLU A 483 -16.60 -31.02 26.42
CA GLU A 483 -15.21 -31.38 26.66
C GLU A 483 -14.74 -30.93 28.06
N PRO A 484 -13.84 -31.68 28.73
CA PRO A 484 -13.32 -31.27 30.05
C PRO A 484 -12.50 -29.99 29.95
N HIS A 485 -12.92 -28.96 30.68
CA HIS A 485 -12.27 -27.64 30.64
C HIS A 485 -10.99 -27.55 31.47
N ASP A 486 -9.98 -26.90 30.91
CA ASP A 486 -8.76 -26.44 31.57
C ASP A 486 -8.69 -24.91 31.54
N LEU A 487 -8.60 -24.29 32.72
CA LEU A 487 -8.54 -22.84 32.85
C LEU A 487 -7.38 -22.21 32.06
N VAL A 488 -6.24 -22.88 31.92
CA VAL A 488 -5.09 -22.36 31.17
C VAL A 488 -5.41 -22.32 29.67
N ARG A 489 -5.96 -23.40 29.12
CA ARG A 489 -6.35 -23.48 27.72
C ARG A 489 -7.52 -22.56 27.38
N THR A 490 -8.56 -22.48 28.21
CA THR A 490 -9.67 -21.51 28.04
C THR A 490 -9.13 -20.09 27.99
N ARG A 491 -8.23 -19.71 28.91
CA ARG A 491 -7.60 -18.38 28.92
C ARG A 491 -6.80 -18.12 27.65
N ARG A 492 -6.12 -19.12 27.09
CA ARG A 492 -5.33 -18.97 25.86
C ARG A 492 -6.23 -18.74 24.64
N ILE A 493 -7.31 -19.50 24.50
CA ILE A 493 -8.28 -19.35 23.41
C ILE A 493 -8.98 -17.99 23.53
N ALA A 494 -9.50 -17.65 24.72
CA ALA A 494 -10.15 -16.38 24.99
C ALA A 494 -9.22 -15.17 24.76
N SER A 495 -7.94 -15.27 25.13
CA SER A 495 -6.95 -14.23 24.85
C SER A 495 -6.71 -14.07 23.35
N THR A 496 -6.68 -15.18 22.60
CA THR A 496 -6.49 -15.15 21.14
C THR A 496 -7.67 -14.49 20.45
N ARG A 497 -8.92 -14.84 20.83
CA ARG A 497 -10.15 -14.17 20.35
C ARG A 497 -10.15 -12.68 20.70
N ALA A 498 -9.83 -12.34 21.96
CA ALA A 498 -9.78 -10.94 22.39
C ALA A 498 -8.72 -10.13 21.62
N MET A 499 -7.52 -10.67 21.41
CA MET A 499 -6.49 -10.03 20.59
C MET A 499 -6.92 -9.88 19.14
N ALA A 500 -7.56 -10.91 18.56
CA ALA A 500 -8.07 -10.84 17.19
C ALA A 500 -9.05 -9.68 17.00
N THR A 501 -9.95 -9.42 17.96
CA THR A 501 -10.89 -8.28 17.90
C THR A 501 -10.24 -6.90 18.02
N LEU A 502 -9.01 -6.79 18.55
CA LEU A 502 -8.32 -5.51 18.66
C LEU A 502 -7.96 -4.91 17.30
N THR A 503 -7.74 -5.74 16.28
CA THR A 503 -7.47 -5.27 14.90
C THR A 503 -8.58 -4.34 14.41
N ASP A 504 -9.82 -4.55 14.87
CA ASP A 504 -10.97 -3.74 14.47
C ASP A 504 -10.88 -2.29 14.96
N ARG A 505 -9.97 -2.00 15.89
CA ARG A 505 -9.69 -0.68 16.47
C ARG A 505 -8.55 0.06 15.78
N ALA A 506 -7.89 -0.52 14.77
CA ALA A 506 -6.86 0.17 14.01
C ALA A 506 -7.31 1.55 13.47
N PRO A 507 -8.55 1.75 12.96
CA PRO A 507 -8.99 3.08 12.53
C PRO A 507 -9.01 4.13 13.66
N LEU A 508 -9.26 3.73 14.92
CA LEU A 508 -9.23 4.66 16.05
C LEU A 508 -7.80 5.14 16.32
N VAL A 509 -6.83 4.23 16.29
CA VAL A 509 -5.41 4.57 16.48
C VAL A 509 -4.97 5.57 15.43
N VAL A 510 -5.25 5.26 14.16
CA VAL A 510 -4.90 6.15 13.05
C VAL A 510 -5.61 7.50 13.16
N ALA A 511 -6.89 7.54 13.58
CA ALA A 511 -7.63 8.78 13.78
C ALA A 511 -6.97 9.68 14.83
N VAL A 512 -6.72 9.13 16.02
CA VAL A 512 -6.14 9.86 17.15
C VAL A 512 -4.75 10.36 16.81
N THR A 513 -3.91 9.51 16.21
CA THR A 513 -2.57 9.89 15.77
C THR A 513 -2.62 10.98 14.70
N ALA A 514 -3.46 10.85 13.67
CA ALA A 514 -3.54 11.84 12.61
C ALA A 514 -4.02 13.22 13.10
N VAL A 515 -5.05 13.25 13.97
CA VAL A 515 -5.54 14.50 14.56
C VAL A 515 -4.48 15.12 15.47
N ALA A 516 -3.84 14.33 16.34
CA ALA A 516 -2.78 14.82 17.20
C ALA A 516 -1.60 15.37 16.40
N THR A 517 -1.17 14.68 15.35
CA THR A 517 -0.10 15.15 14.46
C THR A 517 -0.47 16.46 13.75
N LEU A 518 -1.71 16.61 13.30
CA LEU A 518 -2.18 17.85 12.67
C LEU A 518 -2.14 19.01 13.68
N LEU A 519 -2.67 18.82 14.89
CA LEU A 519 -2.74 19.86 15.92
C LEU A 519 -1.35 20.25 16.44
N LEU A 520 -0.53 19.26 16.78
CA LEU A 520 0.83 19.50 17.26
C LEU A 520 1.72 20.08 16.16
N GLY A 521 1.57 19.63 14.91
CA GLY A 521 2.27 20.19 13.75
C GLY A 521 1.86 21.63 13.44
N ALA A 522 0.58 21.97 13.58
CA ALA A 522 0.11 23.34 13.46
C ALA A 522 0.67 24.23 14.59
N GLY A 523 0.70 23.73 15.83
CA GLY A 523 1.33 24.42 16.96
C GLY A 523 2.82 24.65 16.74
N ALA A 524 3.55 23.64 16.26
CA ALA A 524 4.96 23.73 15.90
C ALA A 524 5.22 24.77 14.80
N LEU A 525 4.37 24.81 13.76
CA LEU A 525 4.48 25.78 12.69
C LEU A 525 4.21 27.21 13.18
N VAL A 526 3.16 27.41 13.96
CA VAL A 526 2.82 28.72 14.53
C VAL A 526 3.95 29.19 15.43
N GLY A 527 4.42 28.35 16.37
CA GLY A 527 5.54 28.67 17.25
C GLY A 527 6.77 29.13 16.47
N ALA A 528 7.21 28.33 15.49
CA ALA A 528 8.36 28.64 14.66
C ALA A 528 8.22 29.97 13.88
N LEU A 529 7.03 30.27 13.35
CA LEU A 529 6.78 31.49 12.57
C LEU A 529 6.63 32.73 13.45
N THR A 530 6.14 32.60 14.68
CA THR A 530 5.90 33.73 15.57
C THR A 530 7.12 34.14 16.39
N THR A 531 7.96 33.17 16.79
CA THR A 531 9.08 33.45 17.70
C THR A 531 10.41 33.57 16.97
N GLY A 532 10.62 32.78 15.91
CA GLY A 532 11.94 32.67 15.27
C GLY A 532 12.97 31.87 16.08
N ASP A 533 12.61 31.45 17.30
CA ASP A 533 13.47 30.77 18.26
C ASP A 533 13.08 29.30 18.45
N THR A 534 13.98 28.48 18.99
CA THR A 534 13.67 27.09 19.31
C THR A 534 12.67 26.97 20.47
N PRO A 535 11.98 25.82 20.64
CA PRO A 535 11.03 25.62 21.74
C PRO A 535 11.62 25.91 23.13
N GLY A 536 12.88 25.53 23.37
CA GLY A 536 13.57 25.78 24.64
C GLY A 536 13.78 27.27 24.91
N GLU A 537 14.35 27.98 23.94
CA GLU A 537 14.64 29.43 24.01
C GLU A 537 13.35 30.24 24.18
N THR A 538 12.31 29.91 23.41
CA THR A 538 10.98 30.54 23.53
C THR A 538 10.41 30.43 24.95
N ALA A 539 10.72 29.33 25.66
CA ALA A 539 10.18 29.06 26.97
C ALA A 539 11.04 29.60 28.13
N GLU A 540 12.20 30.22 27.88
CA GLU A 540 13.12 30.71 28.92
C GLU A 540 12.48 31.72 29.89
N GLY A 541 11.57 32.57 29.38
CA GLY A 541 10.82 33.54 30.20
C GLY A 541 9.53 33.01 30.83
N SER A 542 9.25 31.71 30.72
CA SER A 542 8.00 31.08 31.19
C SER A 542 8.16 30.38 32.54
N TYR A 543 7.09 29.77 33.05
CA TYR A 543 7.16 28.96 34.27
C TYR A 543 8.16 27.80 34.13
N ALA A 544 8.92 27.50 35.19
CA ALA A 544 9.98 26.48 35.18
C ALA A 544 9.53 25.10 34.65
N VAL A 545 8.27 24.72 34.90
CA VAL A 545 7.69 23.47 34.38
C VAL A 545 7.52 23.52 32.85
N VAL A 546 7.11 24.66 32.30
CA VAL A 546 6.93 24.85 30.85
C VAL A 546 8.28 24.89 30.15
N HIS A 547 9.24 25.64 30.70
CA HIS A 547 10.61 25.67 30.21
C HIS A 547 11.25 24.27 30.22
N GLY A 548 11.20 23.58 31.37
CA GLY A 548 11.74 22.23 31.49
C GLY A 548 11.07 21.23 30.55
N ALA A 549 9.75 21.32 30.36
CA ALA A 549 9.02 20.47 29.42
C ALA A 549 9.42 20.75 27.96
N ALA A 550 9.54 22.02 27.56
CA ALA A 550 9.93 22.41 26.21
C ALA A 550 11.36 21.97 25.87
N GLN A 551 12.31 22.20 26.79
CA GLN A 551 13.70 21.76 26.65
C GLN A 551 13.80 20.23 26.60
N THR A 552 13.08 19.52 27.46
CA THR A 552 13.03 18.05 27.46
C THR A 552 12.43 17.53 26.16
N ALA A 553 11.33 18.11 25.69
CA ALA A 553 10.68 17.69 24.45
C ALA A 553 11.58 17.90 23.23
N GLN A 554 12.29 19.02 23.15
CA GLN A 554 13.28 19.31 22.11
C GLN A 554 14.43 18.30 22.14
N ALA A 555 15.06 18.11 23.30
CA ALA A 555 16.19 17.19 23.45
C ALA A 555 15.78 15.73 23.17
N LEU A 556 14.69 15.27 23.81
CA LEU A 556 14.19 13.91 23.63
C LEU A 556 13.70 13.67 22.21
N GLY A 557 13.03 14.64 21.59
CA GLY A 557 12.63 14.58 20.18
C GLY A 557 13.82 14.36 19.25
N SER A 558 14.89 15.14 19.45
CA SER A 558 16.15 14.98 18.72
C SER A 558 16.80 13.60 18.95
N TRP A 559 16.83 13.10 20.18
CA TRP A 559 17.34 11.75 20.48
C TRP A 559 16.49 10.64 19.87
N LEU A 560 15.17 10.73 19.96
CA LEU A 560 14.22 9.76 19.43
C LEU A 560 14.26 9.66 17.91
N ILE A 561 14.53 10.78 17.23
CA ILE A 561 14.82 10.79 15.80
C ILE A 561 16.05 9.92 15.50
N GLY A 562 17.15 10.14 16.21
CA GLY A 562 18.38 9.36 16.01
C GLY A 562 18.21 7.89 16.34
N PHE A 563 17.56 7.59 17.47
CA PHE A 563 17.21 6.23 17.86
C PHE A 563 16.29 5.58 16.82
N GLY A 564 15.29 6.32 16.34
CA GLY A 564 14.38 5.90 15.29
C GLY A 564 15.11 5.57 14.00
N PHE A 565 16.12 6.36 13.60
CA PHE A 565 16.96 6.08 12.45
C PHE A 565 17.82 4.82 12.62
N ILE A 566 18.42 4.62 13.81
CA ILE A 566 19.19 3.39 14.10
C ILE A 566 18.26 2.17 14.09
N LEU A 567 17.10 2.27 14.75
CA LEU A 567 16.09 1.22 14.78
C LEU A 567 15.61 0.91 13.35
N PHE A 568 15.41 1.93 12.53
CA PHE A 568 15.05 1.82 11.12
C PHE A 568 16.10 1.09 10.29
N VAL A 569 17.39 1.42 10.40
CA VAL A 569 18.48 0.75 9.67
C VAL A 569 18.66 -0.70 10.17
N THR A 570 18.63 -0.91 11.48
CA THR A 570 18.80 -2.23 12.09
C THR A 570 17.64 -3.17 11.77
N TRP A 571 16.39 -2.69 11.83
CA TRP A 571 15.22 -3.47 11.43
C TRP A 571 15.18 -3.70 9.91
N GLY A 572 15.60 -2.73 9.08
CA GLY A 572 15.76 -2.95 7.65
C GLY A 572 16.75 -4.10 7.36
N ARG A 573 17.88 -4.12 8.07
CA ARG A 573 18.87 -5.20 7.99
C ARG A 573 18.36 -6.53 8.59
N ARG A 574 17.55 -6.49 9.64
CA ARG A 574 16.95 -7.70 10.25
C ARG A 574 15.87 -8.30 9.35
N ALA A 575 15.00 -7.48 8.78
CA ALA A 575 14.01 -7.89 7.78
C ALA A 575 14.68 -8.45 6.51
N TYR A 576 15.93 -8.08 6.22
CA TYR A 576 16.70 -8.72 5.17
C TYR A 576 17.12 -10.17 5.51
N LYS A 577 17.41 -10.45 6.79
CA LYS A 577 17.99 -11.74 7.23
C LYS A 577 16.97 -12.74 7.79
N ASP A 578 15.85 -12.28 8.34
CA ASP A 578 14.94 -13.10 9.15
C ASP A 578 13.58 -13.30 8.45
N ALA A 579 13.15 -14.55 8.25
CA ALA A 579 11.86 -14.90 7.65
C ALA A 579 10.66 -14.48 8.51
N SER A 580 10.80 -14.52 9.83
CA SER A 580 9.72 -14.19 10.76
C SER A 580 9.47 -12.68 10.84
N ALA A 581 10.53 -11.87 10.92
CA ALA A 581 10.45 -10.41 10.87
C ALA A 581 9.91 -9.90 9.52
N ARG A 582 10.18 -10.62 8.42
CA ARG A 582 9.59 -10.35 7.10
C ARG A 582 8.08 -10.53 7.08
N ARG A 583 7.52 -11.51 7.80
CA ARG A 583 6.09 -11.83 7.75
C ARG A 583 5.22 -10.70 8.31
N THR A 584 5.63 -10.08 9.43
CA THR A 584 4.87 -8.98 10.06
C THR A 584 4.95 -7.67 9.28
N ILE A 585 6.13 -7.31 8.76
CA ILE A 585 6.32 -6.11 7.92
C ILE A 585 5.69 -6.31 6.53
N GLY A 586 5.69 -7.55 6.03
CA GLY A 586 5.11 -7.96 4.76
C GLY A 586 3.66 -7.53 4.62
N ILE A 587 2.80 -7.86 5.59
CA ILE A 587 1.35 -7.59 5.50
C ILE A 587 1.04 -6.09 5.22
N LEU A 588 1.67 -5.16 5.94
CA LEU A 588 1.49 -3.72 5.71
C LEU A 588 2.01 -3.30 4.33
N TRP A 589 3.13 -3.89 3.92
CA TRP A 589 3.72 -3.66 2.61
C TRP A 589 2.82 -4.18 1.48
N ASP A 590 2.18 -5.33 1.65
CA ASP A 590 1.32 -5.94 0.64
C ASP A 590 0.03 -5.15 0.44
N VAL A 591 -0.51 -4.57 1.51
CA VAL A 591 -1.63 -3.63 1.40
C VAL A 591 -1.20 -2.36 0.67
N GLY A 592 -0.01 -1.84 1.00
CA GLY A 592 0.56 -0.64 0.36
C GLY A 592 0.90 -0.82 -1.13
N THR A 593 1.27 -2.03 -1.53
CA THR A 593 1.73 -2.39 -2.89
C THR A 593 0.71 -3.19 -3.70
N PHE A 594 -0.49 -3.41 -3.16
CA PHE A 594 -1.63 -3.93 -3.92
C PHE A 594 -2.17 -2.89 -4.92
N TRP A 595 -2.03 -1.60 -4.62
CA TRP A 595 -2.73 -0.57 -5.38
C TRP A 595 -1.85 0.05 -6.48
N PRO A 596 -2.40 0.29 -7.69
CA PRO A 596 -1.69 0.97 -8.76
C PRO A 596 -1.17 2.36 -8.34
N ARG A 597 -0.08 2.80 -8.96
CA ARG A 597 0.43 4.17 -8.80
C ARG A 597 -0.55 5.17 -9.38
N ALA A 598 -1.12 6.01 -8.52
CA ALA A 598 -2.14 7.00 -8.88
C ALA A 598 -1.90 8.41 -8.31
N ALA A 599 -1.23 8.50 -7.15
CA ALA A 599 -0.84 9.77 -6.56
C ALA A 599 0.67 10.05 -6.62
N HIS A 600 1.51 9.01 -6.52
CA HIS A 600 2.96 9.20 -6.46
C HIS A 600 3.70 8.23 -7.41
N PRO A 601 4.49 8.73 -8.39
CA PRO A 601 5.15 7.89 -9.39
C PRO A 601 6.37 7.11 -8.86
N PHE A 602 6.94 7.56 -7.74
CA PHE A 602 8.06 6.90 -7.07
C PHE A 602 7.62 5.98 -5.93
N ALA A 603 6.31 5.76 -5.75
CA ALA A 603 5.83 4.73 -4.84
C ALA A 603 6.35 3.34 -5.30
N PRO A 604 6.46 2.35 -4.40
CA PRO A 604 6.81 0.99 -4.78
C PRO A 604 5.89 0.42 -5.88
N PRO A 605 6.36 -0.55 -6.68
CA PRO A 605 5.56 -1.11 -7.76
C PRO A 605 4.33 -1.85 -7.24
N CYS A 606 3.27 -1.81 -8.03
CA CYS A 606 2.04 -2.55 -7.75
C CYS A 606 2.18 -4.02 -8.20
N TYR A 607 2.11 -4.99 -7.28
CA TYR A 607 2.16 -6.41 -7.69
C TYR A 607 0.86 -6.88 -8.33
N ALA A 608 -0.28 -6.26 -7.99
CA ALA A 608 -1.58 -6.62 -8.54
C ALA A 608 -1.75 -6.20 -10.01
N GLU A 609 -1.03 -5.17 -10.48
CA GLU A 609 -0.94 -4.83 -11.93
C GLU A 609 -0.25 -5.94 -12.75
N ARG A 610 0.34 -6.95 -12.10
CA ARG A 610 0.79 -8.20 -12.71
C ARG A 610 -0.09 -9.39 -12.34
N ALA A 611 -0.34 -9.60 -11.05
CA ALA A 611 -1.04 -10.79 -10.57
C ALA A 611 -2.51 -10.87 -11.01
N VAL A 612 -3.22 -9.74 -11.09
CA VAL A 612 -4.62 -9.73 -11.54
C VAL A 612 -4.71 -10.12 -13.02
N PRO A 613 -3.96 -9.50 -13.96
CA PRO A 613 -3.90 -9.97 -15.35
C PRO A 613 -3.53 -11.45 -15.49
N ASP A 614 -2.50 -11.93 -14.79
CA ASP A 614 -2.05 -13.33 -14.86
C ASP A 614 -3.19 -14.30 -14.47
N LEU A 615 -3.89 -14.01 -13.38
CA LEU A 615 -5.05 -14.79 -12.93
C LEU A 615 -6.22 -14.72 -13.92
N THR A 616 -6.57 -13.52 -14.39
CA THR A 616 -7.68 -13.36 -15.34
C THR A 616 -7.41 -14.10 -16.65
N TRP A 617 -6.17 -14.05 -17.18
CA TRP A 617 -5.76 -14.84 -18.35
C TRP A 617 -5.86 -16.34 -18.09
N ARG A 618 -5.37 -16.83 -16.95
CA ARG A 618 -5.44 -18.27 -16.62
C ARG A 618 -6.89 -18.76 -16.51
N ILE A 619 -7.74 -18.01 -15.80
CA ILE A 619 -9.15 -18.36 -15.61
C ILE A 619 -9.87 -18.37 -16.96
N ALA A 620 -9.77 -17.30 -17.75
CA ALA A 620 -10.48 -17.20 -19.03
C ALA A 620 -9.99 -18.23 -20.06
N THR A 621 -8.68 -18.51 -20.12
CA THR A 621 -8.16 -19.55 -21.04
C THR A 621 -8.65 -20.94 -20.65
N TRP A 622 -8.76 -21.24 -19.35
CA TRP A 622 -9.34 -22.49 -18.87
C TRP A 622 -10.83 -22.61 -19.19
N THR A 623 -11.64 -21.60 -18.84
CA THR A 623 -13.11 -21.65 -18.98
C THR A 623 -13.59 -21.60 -20.43
N ARG A 624 -12.74 -21.12 -21.35
CA ARG A 624 -13.05 -21.01 -22.79
C ARG A 624 -12.46 -22.14 -23.63
N ALA A 625 -11.54 -22.93 -23.09
CA ALA A 625 -10.90 -24.01 -23.85
C ALA A 625 -11.91 -25.04 -24.33
N GLU A 626 -12.85 -25.43 -23.47
CA GLU A 626 -13.94 -26.36 -23.77
C GLU A 626 -15.19 -25.94 -23.00
N GLU A 627 -16.37 -26.19 -23.59
CA GLU A 627 -17.63 -25.98 -22.90
C GLU A 627 -17.71 -26.89 -21.65
N GLY A 628 -18.37 -26.43 -20.59
CA GLY A 628 -18.55 -27.23 -19.37
C GLY A 628 -17.30 -27.42 -18.48
N ARG A 629 -16.14 -26.82 -18.82
CA ARG A 629 -15.02 -26.71 -17.87
C ARG A 629 -15.42 -25.81 -16.70
N ARG A 630 -15.13 -26.29 -15.50
CA ARG A 630 -15.50 -25.65 -14.22
C ARG A 630 -14.25 -25.16 -13.50
N LEU A 631 -14.39 -24.08 -12.73
CA LEU A 631 -13.28 -23.52 -11.98
C LEU A 631 -13.74 -23.05 -10.60
N VAL A 632 -13.08 -23.55 -9.55
CA VAL A 632 -13.12 -22.96 -8.20
C VAL A 632 -11.89 -22.09 -8.03
N LEU A 633 -12.10 -20.82 -7.70
CA LEU A 633 -11.04 -19.88 -7.36
C LEU A 633 -10.92 -19.81 -5.83
N SER A 634 -9.88 -20.42 -5.28
CA SER A 634 -9.65 -20.54 -3.85
C SER A 634 -8.65 -19.48 -3.38
N GLY A 635 -9.12 -18.47 -2.65
CA GLY A 635 -8.31 -17.33 -2.18
C GLY A 635 -8.12 -17.29 -0.67
N HIS A 636 -6.88 -17.43 -0.19
CA HIS A 636 -6.53 -17.25 1.24
C HIS A 636 -6.04 -15.83 1.51
N SER A 637 -6.49 -15.18 2.59
CA SER A 637 -5.89 -13.92 3.07
C SER A 637 -5.79 -12.88 1.94
N GLN A 638 -4.62 -12.29 1.67
CA GLN A 638 -4.41 -11.37 0.54
C GLN A 638 -4.72 -11.98 -0.85
N GLY A 639 -4.62 -13.31 -0.99
CA GLY A 639 -5.03 -14.03 -2.18
C GLY A 639 -6.54 -13.96 -2.45
N SER A 640 -7.38 -13.83 -1.41
CA SER A 640 -8.82 -13.57 -1.58
C SER A 640 -9.11 -12.20 -2.24
N VAL A 641 -8.25 -11.21 -1.98
CA VAL A 641 -8.35 -9.87 -2.57
C VAL A 641 -7.96 -9.91 -4.05
N LEU A 642 -6.90 -10.66 -4.38
CA LEU A 642 -6.51 -10.93 -5.77
C LEU A 642 -7.59 -11.73 -6.51
N ALA A 643 -8.18 -12.74 -5.87
CA ALA A 643 -9.24 -13.54 -6.44
C ALA A 643 -10.48 -12.69 -6.79
N ALA A 644 -10.93 -11.85 -5.86
CA ALA A 644 -12.02 -10.91 -6.10
C ALA A 644 -11.70 -9.92 -7.24
N ALA A 645 -10.49 -9.34 -7.23
CA ALA A 645 -10.02 -8.44 -8.28
C ALA A 645 -9.97 -9.10 -9.67
N ALA A 646 -9.49 -10.35 -9.74
CA ALA A 646 -9.44 -11.13 -10.97
C ALA A 646 -10.85 -11.49 -11.47
N ALA A 647 -11.77 -11.86 -10.57
CA ALA A 647 -13.16 -12.15 -10.91
C ALA A 647 -13.87 -10.95 -11.53
N TRP A 648 -13.72 -9.74 -10.96
CA TRP A 648 -14.26 -8.51 -11.56
C TRP A 648 -13.68 -8.16 -12.94
N GLN A 649 -12.50 -8.67 -13.28
CA GLN A 649 -11.86 -8.45 -14.58
C GLN A 649 -12.26 -9.49 -15.64
N LEU A 650 -13.00 -10.54 -15.26
CA LEU A 650 -13.56 -11.50 -16.20
C LEU A 650 -14.77 -10.92 -16.93
N THR A 651 -15.05 -11.41 -18.14
CA THR A 651 -16.30 -11.11 -18.84
C THR A 651 -17.48 -11.70 -18.06
N PRO A 652 -18.71 -11.16 -18.19
CA PRO A 652 -19.88 -11.72 -17.52
C PRO A 652 -20.08 -13.22 -17.81
N ALA A 653 -19.79 -13.66 -19.05
CA ALA A 653 -19.90 -15.06 -19.46
C ALA A 653 -18.86 -15.96 -18.77
N ASP A 654 -17.61 -15.51 -18.66
CA ASP A 654 -16.57 -16.28 -17.95
C ASP A 654 -16.81 -16.27 -16.44
N ARG A 655 -17.24 -15.14 -15.88
CA ARG A 655 -17.42 -14.95 -14.44
C ARG A 655 -18.52 -15.85 -13.86
N ARG A 656 -19.60 -16.07 -14.62
CA ARG A 656 -20.67 -17.03 -14.27
C ARG A 656 -20.23 -18.51 -14.29
N ARG A 657 -19.01 -18.82 -14.72
CA ARG A 657 -18.44 -20.18 -14.70
C ARG A 657 -17.44 -20.38 -13.56
N VAL A 658 -17.30 -19.39 -12.68
CA VAL A 658 -16.34 -19.39 -11.58
C VAL A 658 -17.10 -19.44 -10.26
N ALA A 659 -16.77 -20.44 -9.45
CA ALA A 659 -17.11 -20.47 -8.03
C ALA A 659 -15.97 -19.86 -7.21
N LEU A 660 -16.30 -19.05 -6.21
CA LEU A 660 -15.34 -18.36 -5.36
C LEU A 660 -15.31 -18.98 -3.96
N LEU A 661 -14.13 -19.39 -3.49
CA LEU A 661 -13.92 -19.86 -2.12
C LEU A 661 -12.91 -18.94 -1.44
N THR A 662 -13.35 -18.11 -0.50
CA THR A 662 -12.45 -17.23 0.27
C THR A 662 -12.28 -17.72 1.69
N TYR A 663 -11.08 -17.57 2.25
CA TYR A 663 -10.83 -18.05 3.61
C TYR A 663 -9.73 -17.24 4.30
N GLY A 664 -9.89 -17.00 5.60
CA GLY A 664 -9.07 -16.01 6.31
C GLY A 664 -9.12 -14.63 5.63
N SER A 665 -10.26 -14.27 5.04
CA SER A 665 -10.38 -13.17 4.07
C SER A 665 -10.42 -11.78 4.73
N PRO A 666 -9.52 -10.84 4.35
CA PRO A 666 -9.57 -9.45 4.81
C PRO A 666 -10.51 -8.56 3.97
N LEU A 667 -11.32 -9.13 3.07
CA LEU A 667 -12.16 -8.39 2.11
C LEU A 667 -13.05 -7.34 2.79
N GLU A 668 -13.82 -7.70 3.82
CA GLU A 668 -14.63 -6.74 4.57
C GLU A 668 -13.80 -6.04 5.64
N ARG A 669 -13.17 -6.84 6.51
CA ARG A 669 -12.57 -6.39 7.77
C ARG A 669 -11.44 -5.38 7.60
N LEU A 670 -10.73 -5.43 6.49
CA LEU A 670 -9.68 -4.47 6.12
C LEU A 670 -10.07 -3.70 4.87
N TYR A 671 -10.29 -4.39 3.75
CA TYR A 671 -10.41 -3.71 2.46
C TYR A 671 -11.71 -2.91 2.34
N GLY A 672 -12.84 -3.47 2.77
CA GLY A 672 -14.14 -2.79 2.72
C GLY A 672 -14.19 -1.56 3.63
N ARG A 673 -13.56 -1.63 4.80
CA ARG A 673 -13.49 -0.50 5.72
C ARG A 673 -12.58 0.62 5.21
N TRP A 674 -11.38 0.29 4.73
CA TRP A 674 -10.38 1.30 4.37
C TRP A 674 -10.46 1.78 2.92
N PHE A 675 -11.04 0.99 2.02
CA PHE A 675 -11.20 1.28 0.58
C PHE A 675 -12.67 1.10 0.13
N PRO A 676 -13.63 1.78 0.77
CA PRO A 676 -15.06 1.52 0.60
C PRO A 676 -15.57 1.75 -0.83
N ALA A 677 -14.92 2.61 -1.62
CA ALA A 677 -15.30 2.79 -3.03
C ALA A 677 -14.95 1.60 -3.95
N HIS A 678 -14.20 0.62 -3.45
CA HIS A 678 -13.65 -0.50 -4.24
C HIS A 678 -14.06 -1.84 -3.66
N PHE A 679 -14.06 -1.97 -2.33
CA PHE A 679 -14.44 -3.18 -1.60
C PHE A 679 -15.59 -2.95 -0.60
N GLY A 680 -16.34 -1.85 -0.74
CA GLY A 680 -17.48 -1.57 0.13
C GLY A 680 -18.65 -2.55 -0.09
N PRO A 681 -19.71 -2.44 0.73
CA PRO A 681 -20.86 -3.35 0.70
C PRO A 681 -21.46 -3.53 -0.71
N ASP A 682 -21.72 -2.43 -1.42
CA ASP A 682 -22.28 -2.46 -2.79
C ASP A 682 -21.37 -3.22 -3.77
N ALA A 683 -20.04 -3.08 -3.64
CA ALA A 683 -19.10 -3.75 -4.52
C ALA A 683 -19.03 -5.26 -4.24
N LEU A 684 -19.02 -5.66 -2.96
CA LEU A 684 -19.02 -7.07 -2.57
C LEU A 684 -20.35 -7.76 -2.90
N ALA A 685 -21.48 -7.06 -2.75
CA ALA A 685 -22.79 -7.57 -3.19
C ALA A 685 -22.84 -7.78 -4.71
N SER A 686 -22.30 -6.83 -5.50
CA SER A 686 -22.14 -7.02 -6.95
C SER A 686 -21.24 -8.22 -7.28
N LEU A 687 -20.15 -8.44 -6.56
CA LEU A 687 -19.33 -9.63 -6.77
C LEU A 687 -20.13 -10.91 -6.55
N HIS A 688 -20.92 -10.98 -5.47
CA HIS A 688 -21.76 -12.13 -5.17
C HIS A 688 -22.78 -12.40 -6.27
N ALA A 689 -23.44 -11.35 -6.78
CA ALA A 689 -24.44 -11.46 -7.84
C ALA A 689 -23.84 -11.88 -9.20
N ASP A 690 -22.56 -11.56 -9.44
CA ASP A 690 -21.92 -11.75 -10.72
C ASP A 690 -21.16 -13.08 -10.87
N VAL A 691 -20.72 -13.69 -9.75
CA VAL A 691 -20.12 -15.04 -9.73
C VAL A 691 -21.21 -16.10 -9.56
N ASP A 692 -20.95 -17.35 -9.92
CA ASP A 692 -21.95 -18.42 -9.82
C ASP A 692 -22.33 -18.72 -8.36
N CYS A 693 -21.31 -18.91 -7.53
CA CYS A 693 -21.47 -19.12 -6.10
C CYS A 693 -20.22 -18.67 -5.34
N TRP A 694 -20.43 -18.23 -4.09
CA TRP A 694 -19.35 -17.75 -3.22
C TRP A 694 -19.52 -18.31 -1.82
N ARG A 695 -18.45 -18.88 -1.25
CA ARG A 695 -18.35 -19.22 0.17
C ARG A 695 -17.14 -18.58 0.84
N ASN A 696 -17.33 -18.11 2.07
CA ASN A 696 -16.30 -17.53 2.91
C ASN A 696 -16.14 -18.31 4.23
N LEU A 697 -14.90 -18.71 4.55
CA LEU A 697 -14.53 -19.43 5.76
C LEU A 697 -13.70 -18.53 6.69
N TYR A 698 -14.07 -18.42 7.95
CA TYR A 698 -13.36 -17.58 8.92
C TYR A 698 -13.38 -18.17 10.33
N ARG A 699 -12.41 -17.77 11.15
CA ARG A 699 -12.31 -18.12 12.58
C ARG A 699 -12.40 -16.88 13.46
N ARG A 700 -12.94 -17.01 14.67
CA ARG A 700 -12.98 -15.90 15.66
C ARG A 700 -11.59 -15.54 16.23
N THR A 701 -10.65 -16.46 16.13
CA THR A 701 -9.25 -16.33 16.54
C THR A 701 -8.37 -15.68 15.47
N ASP A 702 -8.89 -15.47 14.25
CA ASP A 702 -8.16 -14.85 13.15
C ASP A 702 -8.12 -13.32 13.33
N PRO A 703 -6.93 -12.69 13.46
CA PRO A 703 -6.81 -11.24 13.61
C PRO A 703 -6.96 -10.46 12.30
N ILE A 704 -6.94 -11.13 11.14
CA ILE A 704 -6.91 -10.53 9.80
C ILE A 704 -8.22 -10.85 9.06
N GLY A 705 -8.54 -12.14 9.00
CA GLY A 705 -9.73 -12.67 8.35
C GLY A 705 -11.01 -12.38 9.13
N GLY A 706 -12.14 -12.38 8.44
CA GLY A 706 -13.44 -12.24 9.05
C GLY A 706 -14.59 -12.55 8.08
N PRO A 707 -15.84 -12.43 8.57
CA PRO A 707 -17.01 -12.54 7.71
C PRO A 707 -17.07 -11.37 6.72
N VAL A 708 -17.59 -11.62 5.51
CA VAL A 708 -17.82 -10.63 4.45
C VAL A 708 -19.01 -9.73 4.79
N ARG A 709 -19.98 -10.25 5.55
CA ARG A 709 -21.13 -9.51 6.10
C ARG A 709 -21.95 -8.76 5.04
N LEU A 710 -22.33 -9.45 3.96
CA LEU A 710 -23.28 -8.93 2.97
C LEU A 710 -24.64 -8.62 3.64
N PRO A 711 -25.40 -7.63 3.15
CA PRO A 711 -26.71 -7.29 3.69
C PRO A 711 -27.76 -8.38 3.36
N GLY A 712 -28.73 -8.58 4.25
CA GLY A 712 -29.85 -9.50 4.04
C GLY A 712 -29.47 -10.99 4.09
N ASP A 713 -30.34 -11.84 3.53
CA ASP A 713 -30.16 -13.31 3.52
C ASP A 713 -28.94 -13.76 2.69
N GLU A 714 -28.47 -12.90 1.78
CA GLU A 714 -27.23 -13.10 1.00
C GLU A 714 -26.00 -13.26 1.90
N GLY A 715 -26.01 -12.64 3.09
CA GLY A 715 -24.93 -12.78 4.08
C GLY A 715 -24.72 -14.23 4.52
N HIS A 716 -25.81 -14.96 4.79
CA HIS A 716 -25.77 -16.38 5.16
C HIS A 716 -25.44 -17.29 3.96
N ALA A 717 -25.71 -16.80 2.74
CA ALA A 717 -25.35 -17.50 1.50
C ALA A 717 -23.85 -17.38 1.16
N VAL A 718 -23.12 -16.43 1.74
CA VAL A 718 -21.66 -16.29 1.54
C VAL A 718 -20.88 -16.73 2.77
N ASP A 719 -21.18 -16.20 3.94
CA ASP A 719 -20.44 -16.52 5.16
C ASP A 719 -20.92 -17.85 5.76
N ARG A 720 -20.01 -18.82 5.88
CA ARG A 720 -20.24 -20.01 6.73
C ARG A 720 -20.25 -19.56 8.21
N GLU A 721 -20.91 -20.34 9.06
CA GLU A 721 -20.69 -20.21 10.51
C GLU A 721 -19.19 -20.26 10.84
N ALA A 722 -18.78 -19.47 11.84
CA ALA A 722 -17.39 -19.36 12.24
C ALA A 722 -16.81 -20.75 12.56
N LEU A 723 -15.70 -21.09 11.90
CA LEU A 723 -15.01 -22.35 12.15
C LEU A 723 -14.52 -22.39 13.60
N ARG A 724 -14.70 -23.54 14.24
CA ARG A 724 -14.23 -23.82 15.59
C ARG A 724 -12.70 -23.85 15.58
N ASP A 725 -12.07 -23.10 16.48
CA ASP A 725 -10.61 -23.05 16.60
C ASP A 725 -10.18 -22.92 18.07
N PRO A 726 -9.54 -23.96 18.64
CA PRO A 726 -9.05 -25.19 18.00
C PRO A 726 -10.17 -26.17 17.59
N LEU A 727 -9.90 -27.09 16.65
CA LEU A 727 -10.86 -28.13 16.22
C LEU A 727 -11.40 -28.97 17.39
N ALA A 728 -10.51 -29.33 18.33
CA ALA A 728 -10.85 -29.98 19.58
C ALA A 728 -10.33 -29.17 20.77
N TYR A 729 -11.15 -29.02 21.82
CA TYR A 729 -10.74 -28.30 23.02
C TYR A 729 -9.65 -29.03 23.78
N GLY A 730 -9.74 -30.34 23.91
CA GLY A 730 -8.92 -31.17 24.78
C GLY A 730 -8.16 -32.23 24.01
N ARG A 731 -8.18 -33.45 24.54
CA ARG A 731 -7.83 -34.67 23.82
C ARG A 731 -9.11 -35.45 23.62
N THR A 732 -9.36 -35.87 22.39
CA THR A 732 -10.47 -36.77 22.03
C THR A 732 -9.91 -38.04 21.40
N ALA A 733 -10.75 -39.04 21.12
CA ALA A 733 -10.32 -40.24 20.40
C ALA A 733 -9.76 -39.89 19.01
N ASP A 734 -10.43 -38.95 18.30
CA ASP A 734 -10.02 -38.48 16.98
C ASP A 734 -8.88 -37.46 17.04
N HIS A 735 -8.70 -36.78 18.18
CA HIS A 735 -7.63 -35.81 18.41
C HIS A 735 -6.88 -36.12 19.72
N PRO A 736 -6.02 -37.16 19.75
CA PRO A 736 -5.35 -37.60 20.97
C PRO A 736 -4.28 -36.62 21.46
N LEU A 737 -3.86 -35.68 20.60
CA LEU A 737 -2.94 -34.60 20.94
C LEU A 737 -3.68 -33.26 20.98
N PRO A 738 -3.29 -32.32 21.86
CA PRO A 738 -3.88 -30.99 21.92
C PRO A 738 -3.88 -30.29 20.55
N ALA A 739 -5.06 -30.11 19.97
CA ALA A 739 -5.21 -29.36 18.72
C ALA A 739 -4.68 -27.91 18.87
N PRO A 740 -3.82 -27.44 17.96
CA PRO A 740 -3.27 -26.08 18.04
C PRO A 740 -4.35 -25.04 17.74
N ILE A 741 -4.15 -23.82 18.25
CA ILE A 741 -4.95 -22.65 17.85
C ILE A 741 -4.34 -22.11 16.56
N HIS A 742 -5.02 -22.31 15.44
CA HIS A 742 -4.47 -22.01 14.13
C HIS A 742 -4.61 -20.53 13.74
N GLY A 743 -5.64 -19.83 14.24
CA GLY A 743 -5.89 -18.43 13.93
C GLY A 743 -6.01 -18.20 12.42
N HIS A 744 -5.08 -17.45 11.85
CA HIS A 744 -5.05 -17.09 10.42
C HIS A 744 -4.48 -18.18 9.47
N SER A 745 -3.90 -19.25 10.01
CA SER A 745 -3.17 -20.27 9.23
C SER A 745 -4.00 -21.55 9.05
N ASP A 746 -3.60 -22.46 8.16
CA ASP A 746 -4.11 -23.85 8.07
C ASP A 746 -5.64 -23.97 8.00
N TYR A 747 -6.28 -23.13 7.18
CA TYR A 747 -7.71 -23.28 6.89
C TYR A 747 -8.01 -24.54 6.05
N GLN A 748 -7.08 -24.95 5.20
CA GLN A 748 -7.21 -26.13 4.33
C GLN A 748 -7.17 -27.46 5.11
N ALA A 749 -6.59 -27.44 6.32
CA ALA A 749 -6.57 -28.60 7.22
C ALA A 749 -7.92 -28.81 7.93
N ASP A 750 -8.82 -27.84 7.87
CA ASP A 750 -10.16 -27.94 8.43
C ASP A 750 -11.06 -28.76 7.46
N PRO A 751 -11.74 -29.83 7.91
CA PRO A 751 -12.61 -30.63 7.05
C PRO A 751 -13.67 -29.78 6.32
N ALA A 752 -14.11 -28.69 6.95
CA ALA A 752 -15.01 -27.69 6.38
C ALA A 752 -14.56 -27.16 5.01
N PHE A 753 -13.25 -27.06 4.78
CA PHE A 753 -12.69 -26.55 3.55
C PHE A 753 -13.01 -27.46 2.36
N ALA A 754 -12.75 -28.76 2.52
CA ALA A 754 -13.00 -29.75 1.47
C ALA A 754 -14.50 -29.88 1.18
N GLU A 755 -15.33 -29.92 2.24
CA GLU A 755 -16.80 -29.97 2.13
C GLU A 755 -17.36 -28.82 1.30
N GLU A 756 -16.97 -27.58 1.61
CA GLU A 756 -17.49 -26.41 0.91
C GLU A 756 -16.97 -26.33 -0.52
N ARG A 757 -15.70 -26.71 -0.77
CA ARG A 757 -15.16 -26.79 -2.13
C ARG A 757 -15.94 -27.78 -2.98
N GLU A 758 -16.23 -28.97 -2.45
CA GLU A 758 -17.00 -30.00 -3.16
C GLU A 758 -18.44 -29.54 -3.43
N ARG A 759 -19.07 -28.86 -2.47
CA ARG A 759 -20.39 -28.24 -2.67
C ARG A 759 -20.39 -27.19 -3.79
N LEU A 760 -19.34 -26.36 -3.87
CA LEU A 760 -19.18 -25.38 -4.94
C LEU A 760 -19.01 -26.06 -6.30
N LEU A 761 -18.19 -27.10 -6.40
CA LEU A 761 -18.01 -27.88 -7.64
C LEU A 761 -19.29 -28.58 -8.09
N GLY A 762 -20.05 -29.11 -7.12
CA GLY A 762 -21.35 -29.73 -7.35
C GLY A 762 -22.37 -28.75 -7.92
N ARG A 763 -22.37 -27.50 -7.45
CA ARG A 763 -23.27 -26.44 -7.98
C ARG A 763 -22.96 -26.03 -9.41
N LEU A 764 -21.70 -26.09 -9.82
CA LEU A 764 -21.28 -25.80 -11.18
C LEU A 764 -21.66 -26.90 -12.21
N HIS A 765 -22.37 -27.98 -11.81
CA HIS A 765 -22.85 -29.00 -12.75
C HIS A 765 -24.04 -28.48 -13.59
N PRO A 766 -23.97 -28.53 -14.94
CA PRO A 766 -25.04 -28.04 -15.80
C PRO A 766 -26.38 -28.81 -15.74
N GLU A 767 -26.39 -30.07 -15.26
CA GLU A 767 -27.59 -30.93 -15.35
C GLU A 767 -27.63 -31.95 -14.21
N VAL A 768 -28.26 -31.62 -13.07
CA VAL A 768 -29.17 -32.48 -12.28
C VAL A 768 -29.93 -31.56 -11.30
N PRO A 769 -31.27 -31.51 -11.30
CA PRO A 769 -32.02 -30.85 -10.24
C PRO A 769 -31.78 -31.61 -8.92
N GLY A 770 -31.11 -30.96 -7.96
CA GLY A 770 -30.92 -31.52 -6.62
C GLY A 770 -32.27 -31.88 -6.00
N GLN A 771 -32.42 -33.14 -5.58
CA GLN A 771 -33.57 -33.55 -4.79
C GLN A 771 -33.66 -32.67 -3.54
N ARG A 772 -34.84 -32.07 -3.31
CA ARG A 772 -35.15 -31.41 -2.04
C ARG A 772 -35.00 -32.43 -0.90
N PRO A 773 -34.44 -32.04 0.26
CA PRO A 773 -34.57 -32.87 1.45
C PRO A 773 -36.06 -32.99 1.78
N GLU A 774 -36.56 -34.21 1.88
CA GLU A 774 -37.86 -34.45 2.49
C GLU A 774 -37.78 -34.02 3.96
N SER A 775 -38.83 -33.28 4.34
CA SER A 775 -39.04 -32.56 5.59
C SER A 775 -38.89 -33.39 6.86
#